data_AF-A0A7Z9WF55-F1
#
_entry.id   AF-A0A7Z9WF55-F1
#
_cell.length_a   1.000
_cell.length_b   1.000
_cell.length_c   1.000
_cell.angle_alpha   90.00
_cell.angle_beta   90.00
_cell.angle_gamma   90.00
#
_symmetry.space_group_name_H-M   'P 1'
#
loop_
_entity.id
_entity.type
_entity.pdbx_description
1 polymer ?
#
loop_
_entity_poly.entity_id
_entity_poly.type
_entity_poly.pdbx_seq_one_letter_code
_entity_poly.pdbx_strand_id
1 'polypeptide(L)'
;DVACVVAAAGLNEIRKGVKLAKQRHRQVMVDLIGMRHHFDEAHILKMSKKIAEMGVNYICYHIPIDDQVKGERLPPESVKRMASSLNIPVATAGGINMNSAANMVKAGARIIIVGGAITKANNPREATRHIKKAITSTHPILQIALDVPDLDEALKIARETAPYVDWFEVGSILATNTGIKAVENLRELYPDKVIVEDLKVVDFGAQEVELAAKAGSNIIVLWGAAPNSTILRAIKRAKELGLKVMVDLGQDEPLERVKVRAKELEAMGVDYVVYLIPKDEQALGKRVSPPTVLALSKVLEIPLVVAGGLDAQSGPKAIKAGAKILIAGEAIYKAKDPGKAARDIRKAIDKIGIIHLPTRLSASEIIKETLDILVRHIRMVANTLDDRRIEQFLKVLTSARRVIIAGVGRSRIVGRFAKNWLNKLGMDVRVIEMGDEDVPPDFSYKLGDILIPISASGKTPSIVDYSTTLRVKGEGVVMLVPITARPHGPAWNRKDLTLTVPGRTKEDWIKEKEERIGQRAPLGTLSEFATLVFLLSATQAVLEGKLGFARVNKVMLKIAEELEKAIPHIYTQKGTLEEVVDAILDTKWKASRVVLDGFGRVERINCMFAARLIQVYGLNPMMLRGDINAKIRSLDTVIISSLSGEIAQTFKTVTHCIKEKGLTPIYFTGLGDSPAGQLIRKGRIVDKDQVIAEGKVLGVFIPGTVARRGRIVSFSERQFVETKKKITPLDNTAEVVLLAIFEGIFACIMNRLGLKERNLEHAELE
;
A
#
# COMPACT_ATOMS: atom_id res chain seq x y z
N ASP A 1 31.42 -30.19 19.65
CA ASP A 1 30.62 -30.72 18.52
C ASP A 1 31.02 -30.19 17.16
N VAL A 2 31.42 -28.92 17.06
CA VAL A 2 31.89 -28.30 15.81
C VAL A 2 33.35 -27.88 15.97
N ALA A 3 34.23 -28.32 15.07
CA ALA A 3 35.61 -27.82 14.97
C ALA A 3 35.66 -26.65 13.97
N CYS A 4 36.38 -25.59 14.31
CA CYS A 4 36.54 -24.43 13.44
C CYS A 4 37.92 -24.44 12.76
N VAL A 5 37.95 -24.18 11.45
CA VAL A 5 39.19 -24.08 10.66
C VAL A 5 39.19 -22.77 9.90
N VAL A 6 40.29 -22.02 9.91
CA VAL A 6 40.39 -20.76 9.16
C VAL A 6 40.64 -21.07 7.68
N ALA A 7 39.92 -20.39 6.79
CA ALA A 7 40.00 -20.62 5.35
C ALA A 7 41.40 -20.35 4.76
N ALA A 8 42.20 -19.51 5.43
CA ALA A 8 43.58 -19.20 5.07
C ALA A 8 44.53 -20.42 5.18
N ALA A 9 44.16 -21.50 5.90
CA ALA A 9 44.97 -22.71 6.01
C ALA A 9 45.14 -23.47 4.67
N GLY A 10 44.39 -23.10 3.64
CA GLY A 10 44.43 -23.72 2.32
C GLY A 10 43.55 -24.98 2.21
N LEU A 11 43.13 -25.31 0.99
CA LEU A 11 42.13 -26.36 0.75
C LEU A 11 42.59 -27.76 1.20
N ASN A 12 43.88 -28.08 1.12
CA ASN A 12 44.37 -29.40 1.53
C ASN A 12 44.26 -29.62 3.04
N GLU A 13 44.57 -28.60 3.85
CA GLU A 13 44.46 -28.70 5.31
C GLU A 13 42.99 -28.75 5.75
N ILE A 14 42.12 -27.97 5.11
CA ILE A 14 40.67 -28.06 5.33
C ILE A 14 40.17 -29.48 5.04
N ARG A 15 40.63 -30.10 3.94
CA ARG A 15 40.25 -31.49 3.59
C ARG A 15 40.66 -32.50 4.65
N LYS A 16 41.90 -32.38 5.16
CA LYS A 16 42.40 -33.23 6.24
C LYS A 16 41.57 -33.06 7.51
N GLY A 17 41.25 -31.81 7.87
CA GLY A 17 40.41 -31.47 9.02
C GLY A 17 39.01 -32.08 8.91
N VAL A 18 38.37 -31.97 7.75
CA VAL A 18 37.05 -32.58 7.49
C VAL A 18 37.10 -34.10 7.60
N LYS A 19 38.13 -34.74 7.02
CA LYS A 19 38.30 -36.20 7.10
C LYS A 19 38.42 -36.66 8.57
N LEU A 20 39.24 -35.99 9.37
CA LEU A 20 39.43 -36.32 10.78
C LEU A 20 38.16 -36.08 11.61
N ALA A 21 37.47 -34.96 11.38
CA ALA A 21 36.21 -34.66 12.06
C ALA A 21 35.14 -35.72 11.76
N LYS A 22 35.04 -36.16 10.50
CA LYS A 22 34.13 -37.23 10.10
C LYS A 22 34.43 -38.56 10.80
N GLN A 23 35.71 -38.93 10.93
CA GLN A 23 36.14 -40.12 11.69
C GLN A 23 35.77 -40.06 13.17
N ARG A 24 35.66 -38.85 13.73
CA ARG A 24 35.32 -38.61 15.14
C ARG A 24 33.83 -38.27 15.34
N HIS A 25 33.00 -38.40 14.31
CA HIS A 25 31.58 -38.00 14.33
C HIS A 25 31.35 -36.55 14.78
N ARG A 26 32.25 -35.64 14.39
CA ARG A 26 32.16 -34.20 14.68
C ARG A 26 31.89 -33.40 13.41
N GLN A 27 31.35 -32.20 13.58
CA GLN A 27 31.07 -31.26 12.50
C GLN A 27 32.25 -30.31 12.29
N VAL A 28 32.33 -29.69 11.11
CA VAL A 28 33.35 -28.68 10.77
C VAL A 28 32.69 -27.39 10.31
N MET A 29 33.16 -26.27 10.83
CA MET A 29 32.90 -24.93 10.34
C MET A 29 34.18 -24.35 9.77
N VAL A 30 34.11 -23.74 8.58
CA VAL A 30 35.25 -22.99 8.03
C VAL A 30 35.00 -21.49 8.18
N ASP A 31 35.95 -20.80 8.79
CA ASP A 31 35.90 -19.36 9.08
C ASP A 31 36.63 -18.56 8.01
N LEU A 32 35.91 -17.62 7.40
CA LEU A 32 36.39 -16.72 6.34
C LEU A 32 37.02 -15.43 6.91
N ILE A 33 37.33 -15.38 8.20
CA ILE A 33 38.01 -14.26 8.85
C ILE A 33 39.26 -13.83 8.06
N GLY A 34 39.41 -12.52 7.83
CA GLY A 34 40.57 -11.92 7.15
C GLY A 34 40.62 -12.15 5.64
N MET A 35 39.80 -13.02 5.05
CA MET A 35 39.86 -13.32 3.62
C MET A 35 39.57 -12.09 2.74
N ARG A 36 38.78 -11.12 3.25
CA ARG A 36 38.43 -9.86 2.57
C ARG A 36 39.61 -8.93 2.34
N HIS A 37 40.71 -9.10 3.07
CA HIS A 37 41.93 -8.31 2.87
C HIS A 37 42.72 -8.78 1.64
N HIS A 38 42.50 -10.02 1.21
CA HIS A 38 43.28 -10.66 0.15
C HIS A 38 42.45 -10.94 -1.11
N PHE A 39 41.12 -11.01 -0.99
CA PHE A 39 40.24 -11.41 -2.08
C PHE A 39 38.96 -10.57 -2.11
N ASP A 40 38.46 -10.30 -3.31
CA ASP A 40 37.13 -9.73 -3.50
C ASP A 40 36.01 -10.74 -3.15
N GLU A 41 34.77 -10.25 -3.08
CA GLU A 41 33.62 -11.09 -2.72
C GLU A 41 33.37 -12.24 -3.71
N ALA A 42 33.64 -12.05 -5.01
CA ALA A 42 33.39 -13.08 -6.01
C ALA A 42 34.36 -14.25 -5.84
N HIS A 43 35.62 -13.96 -5.52
CA HIS A 43 36.64 -14.94 -5.19
C HIS A 43 36.31 -15.67 -3.88
N ILE A 44 35.92 -14.95 -2.83
CA ILE A 44 35.50 -15.55 -1.56
C ILE A 44 34.31 -16.50 -1.80
N LEU A 45 33.31 -16.08 -2.57
CA LEU A 45 32.14 -16.91 -2.85
C LEU A 45 32.50 -18.19 -3.62
N LYS A 46 33.35 -18.08 -4.65
CA LYS A 46 33.84 -19.23 -5.42
C LYS A 46 34.61 -20.21 -4.54
N MET A 47 35.44 -19.71 -3.62
CA MET A 47 36.17 -20.52 -2.67
C MET A 47 35.24 -21.22 -1.67
N SER A 48 34.27 -20.50 -1.12
CA SER A 48 33.26 -21.05 -0.20
C SER A 48 32.45 -22.19 -0.82
N LYS A 49 32.12 -22.11 -2.12
CA LYS A 49 31.48 -23.22 -2.85
C LYS A 49 32.36 -24.47 -2.88
N LYS A 50 33.64 -24.31 -3.22
CA LYS A 50 34.61 -25.43 -3.20
C LYS A 50 34.76 -26.03 -1.80
N ILE A 51 34.83 -25.20 -0.77
CA ILE A 51 34.94 -25.65 0.62
C ILE A 51 33.68 -26.43 1.04
N ALA A 52 32.49 -25.98 0.63
CA ALA A 52 31.24 -26.68 0.92
C ALA A 52 31.21 -28.08 0.29
N GLU A 53 31.68 -28.22 -0.96
CA GLU A 53 31.80 -29.51 -1.67
C GLU A 53 32.74 -30.51 -0.98
N MET A 54 33.64 -30.03 -0.11
CA MET A 54 34.58 -30.89 0.63
C MET A 54 33.95 -31.57 1.85
N GLY A 55 32.66 -31.34 2.14
CA GLY A 55 31.93 -31.94 3.25
C GLY A 55 31.98 -31.14 4.55
N VAL A 56 32.31 -29.85 4.47
CA VAL A 56 32.19 -28.90 5.59
C VAL A 56 30.72 -28.70 5.93
N ASN A 57 30.39 -28.59 7.23
CA ASN A 57 29.01 -28.42 7.68
C ASN A 57 28.55 -26.97 7.64
N TYR A 58 29.45 -26.01 7.90
CA TYR A 58 29.12 -24.59 8.02
C TYR A 58 30.20 -23.68 7.42
N ILE A 59 29.79 -22.56 6.84
CA ILE A 59 30.71 -21.47 6.44
C ILE A 59 30.44 -20.26 7.32
N CYS A 60 31.47 -19.74 8.00
CA CYS A 60 31.36 -18.54 8.82
C CYS A 60 31.89 -17.32 8.07
N TYR A 61 31.03 -16.33 7.83
CA TYR A 61 31.46 -15.01 7.34
C TYR A 61 31.76 -14.11 8.54
N HIS A 62 33.04 -13.73 8.68
CA HIS A 62 33.56 -13.14 9.90
C HIS A 62 34.37 -11.88 9.63
N ILE A 63 34.05 -10.81 10.36
CA ILE A 63 34.86 -9.59 10.41
C ILE A 63 35.84 -9.66 11.59
N PRO A 64 37.17 -9.53 11.37
CA PRO A 64 38.17 -9.46 12.43
C PRO A 64 37.90 -8.36 13.45
N ILE A 65 38.38 -8.51 14.69
CA ILE A 65 38.18 -7.50 15.73
C ILE A 65 38.84 -6.16 15.39
N ASP A 66 40.02 -6.18 14.75
CA ASP A 66 40.74 -4.97 14.38
C ASP A 66 39.97 -4.13 13.36
N ASP A 67 39.27 -4.80 12.43
CA ASP A 67 38.39 -4.14 11.46
C ASP A 67 37.12 -3.60 12.13
N GLN A 68 36.60 -4.31 13.14
CA GLN A 68 35.47 -3.82 13.93
C GLN A 68 35.82 -2.54 14.69
N VAL A 69 37.05 -2.43 15.21
CA VAL A 69 37.55 -1.20 15.88
C VAL A 69 37.65 -0.05 14.88
N LYS A 70 38.01 -0.32 13.61
CA LYS A 70 37.99 0.66 12.50
C LYS A 70 36.59 1.02 12.00
N GLY A 71 35.54 0.45 12.59
CA GLY A 71 34.14 0.72 12.23
C GLY A 71 33.56 -0.22 11.19
N GLU A 72 34.31 -1.21 10.66
CA GLU A 72 33.74 -2.19 9.75
C GLU A 72 32.73 -3.09 10.45
N ARG A 73 31.68 -3.46 9.73
CA ARG A 73 30.61 -4.34 10.20
C ARG A 73 30.28 -5.35 9.10
N LEU A 74 29.66 -6.46 9.51
CA LEU A 74 29.16 -7.46 8.57
C LEU A 74 28.15 -6.82 7.59
N PRO A 75 28.39 -6.87 6.27
CA PRO A 75 27.45 -6.37 5.28
C PRO A 75 26.32 -7.39 5.05
N PRO A 76 25.04 -7.04 5.27
CA PRO A 76 23.92 -7.96 5.07
C PRO A 76 23.84 -8.51 3.64
N GLU A 77 24.13 -7.68 2.63
CA GLU A 77 24.07 -8.11 1.22
C GLU A 77 25.10 -9.21 0.89
N SER A 78 26.29 -9.15 1.47
CA SER A 78 27.31 -10.18 1.30
C SER A 78 26.87 -11.50 1.91
N VAL A 79 26.30 -11.45 3.12
CA VAL A 79 25.73 -12.62 3.81
C VAL A 79 24.60 -13.23 2.98
N LYS A 80 23.71 -12.39 2.43
CA LYS A 80 22.62 -12.80 1.54
C LYS A 80 23.12 -13.49 0.27
N ARG A 81 24.15 -12.94 -0.36
CA ARG A 81 24.80 -13.55 -1.53
C ARG A 81 25.37 -14.94 -1.22
N MET A 82 26.07 -15.10 -0.10
CA MET A 82 26.59 -16.41 0.32
C MET A 82 25.48 -17.40 0.67
N ALA A 83 24.54 -16.99 1.53
CA ALA A 83 23.45 -17.86 1.98
C ALA A 83 22.59 -18.35 0.82
N SER A 84 22.37 -17.52 -0.19
CA SER A 84 21.60 -17.90 -1.39
C SER A 84 22.38 -18.78 -2.37
N SER A 85 23.70 -18.84 -2.25
CA SER A 85 24.60 -19.51 -3.21
C SER A 85 25.20 -20.82 -2.68
N LEU A 86 25.09 -21.10 -1.39
CA LEU A 86 25.65 -22.27 -0.73
C LEU A 86 24.55 -23.21 -0.25
N ASN A 87 24.76 -24.51 -0.39
CA ASN A 87 23.82 -25.54 0.07
C ASN A 87 24.01 -25.92 1.55
N ILE A 88 24.95 -25.27 2.24
CA ILE A 88 25.25 -25.48 3.66
C ILE A 88 24.98 -24.20 4.46
N PRO A 89 24.60 -24.30 5.74
CA PRO A 89 24.27 -23.13 6.53
C PRO A 89 25.44 -22.14 6.65
N VAL A 90 25.11 -20.86 6.51
CA VAL A 90 26.04 -19.74 6.74
C VAL A 90 25.93 -19.26 8.18
N ALA A 91 27.06 -19.20 8.85
CA ALA A 91 27.26 -18.56 10.14
C ALA A 91 27.78 -17.12 9.95
N THR A 92 27.49 -16.24 10.89
CA THR A 92 28.06 -14.88 10.89
C THR A 92 28.69 -14.56 12.24
N ALA A 93 29.82 -13.85 12.19
CA ALA A 93 30.57 -13.42 13.37
C ALA A 93 31.23 -12.04 13.15
N GLY A 94 31.48 -11.34 14.25
CA GLY A 94 32.18 -10.05 14.26
C GLY A 94 31.24 -8.86 14.39
N GLY A 95 31.26 -8.23 15.57
CA GLY A 95 30.48 -7.02 15.86
C GLY A 95 28.96 -7.22 15.94
N ILE A 96 28.49 -8.47 16.10
CA ILE A 96 27.05 -8.76 16.17
C ILE A 96 26.48 -8.30 17.53
N ASN A 97 25.37 -7.56 17.48
CA ASN A 97 24.60 -7.07 18.62
C ASN A 97 23.10 -7.24 18.36
N MET A 98 22.23 -6.71 19.22
CA MET A 98 20.78 -6.87 19.07
C MET A 98 20.22 -6.34 17.74
N ASN A 99 20.80 -5.25 17.22
CA ASN A 99 20.33 -4.60 16.00
C ASN A 99 20.83 -5.33 14.75
N SER A 100 22.09 -5.80 14.77
CA SER A 100 22.68 -6.50 13.62
C SER A 100 22.31 -7.97 13.55
N ALA A 101 22.05 -8.65 14.68
CA ALA A 101 21.66 -10.05 14.71
C ALA A 101 20.41 -10.33 13.85
N ALA A 102 19.35 -9.51 14.02
CA ALA A 102 18.13 -9.62 13.22
C ALA A 102 18.41 -9.41 11.72
N ASN A 103 19.28 -8.47 11.36
CA ASN A 103 19.64 -8.21 9.96
C ASN A 103 20.45 -9.34 9.33
N MET A 104 21.34 -9.98 10.09
CA MET A 104 22.09 -11.15 9.60
C MET A 104 21.19 -12.35 9.39
N VAL A 105 20.25 -12.58 10.31
CA VAL A 105 19.20 -13.60 10.16
C VAL A 105 18.33 -13.29 8.93
N LYS A 106 17.87 -12.05 8.76
CA LYS A 106 17.16 -11.61 7.54
C LYS A 106 17.97 -11.83 6.26
N ALA A 107 19.29 -11.65 6.33
CA ALA A 107 20.21 -11.93 5.24
C ALA A 107 20.45 -13.43 4.99
N GLY A 108 19.81 -14.34 5.73
CA GLY A 108 19.91 -15.79 5.52
C GLY A 108 20.98 -16.49 6.35
N ALA A 109 21.63 -15.81 7.29
CA ALA A 109 22.48 -16.48 8.28
C ALA A 109 21.64 -17.40 9.16
N ARG A 110 22.09 -18.64 9.33
CA ARG A 110 21.40 -19.67 10.14
C ARG A 110 22.05 -19.85 11.51
N ILE A 111 23.28 -19.39 11.68
CA ILE A 111 24.02 -19.40 12.94
C ILE A 111 24.50 -17.98 13.19
N ILE A 112 24.21 -17.44 14.37
CA ILE A 112 24.64 -16.11 14.80
C ILE A 112 25.61 -16.26 15.95
N ILE A 113 26.86 -15.83 15.75
CA ILE A 113 27.92 -15.91 16.76
C ILE A 113 28.06 -14.54 17.40
N VAL A 114 27.71 -14.45 18.68
CA VAL A 114 27.79 -13.20 19.45
C VAL A 114 28.84 -13.33 20.54
N GLY A 115 29.86 -12.48 20.47
CA GLY A 115 30.90 -12.36 21.49
C GLY A 115 30.60 -11.19 22.44
N GLY A 116 31.34 -10.09 22.24
CA GLY A 116 31.38 -8.94 23.17
C GLY A 116 30.03 -8.35 23.58
N ALA A 117 29.02 -8.36 22.71
CA ALA A 117 27.69 -7.86 23.06
C ALA A 117 26.98 -8.66 24.16
N ILE A 118 27.40 -9.90 24.42
CA ILE A 118 26.95 -10.70 25.56
C ILE A 118 28.03 -10.72 26.64
N THR A 119 29.28 -11.03 26.28
CA THR A 119 30.34 -11.28 27.27
C THR A 119 30.82 -10.04 27.99
N LYS A 120 30.61 -8.84 27.42
CA LYS A 120 30.95 -7.55 28.04
C LYS A 120 29.71 -6.79 28.54
N ALA A 121 28.52 -7.38 28.49
CA ALA A 121 27.31 -6.74 28.97
C ALA A 121 27.24 -6.76 30.50
N ASN A 122 26.73 -5.69 31.12
CA ASN A 122 26.48 -5.64 32.56
C ASN A 122 25.55 -6.77 33.04
N ASN A 123 24.61 -7.21 32.18
CA ASN A 123 23.73 -8.35 32.42
C ASN A 123 23.73 -9.29 31.19
N PRO A 124 24.62 -10.29 31.16
CA PRO A 124 24.73 -11.22 30.01
C PRO A 124 23.43 -11.99 29.75
N ARG A 125 22.66 -12.31 30.80
CA ARG A 125 21.39 -13.05 30.69
C ARG A 125 20.34 -12.24 29.93
N GLU A 126 20.21 -10.97 30.27
CA GLU A 126 19.27 -10.05 29.62
C GLU A 126 19.71 -9.71 28.19
N ALA A 127 21.01 -9.45 27.97
CA ALA A 127 21.57 -9.24 26.64
C ALA A 127 21.29 -10.44 25.72
N THR A 128 21.49 -11.66 26.24
CA THR A 128 21.17 -12.90 25.53
C THR A 128 19.68 -12.99 25.23
N ARG A 129 18.79 -12.67 26.18
CA ARG A 129 17.34 -12.68 25.96
C ARG A 129 16.93 -11.70 24.86
N HIS A 130 17.48 -10.50 24.86
CA HIS A 130 17.18 -9.47 23.85
C HIS A 130 17.64 -9.88 22.46
N ILE A 131 18.86 -10.41 22.34
CA ILE A 131 19.37 -10.93 21.06
C ILE A 131 18.54 -12.13 20.60
N LYS A 132 18.20 -13.05 21.53
CA LYS A 132 17.34 -14.21 21.23
C LYS A 132 15.98 -13.76 20.71
N LYS A 133 15.35 -12.76 21.33
CA LYS A 133 14.09 -12.17 20.85
C LYS A 133 14.23 -11.56 19.45
N ALA A 134 15.34 -10.87 19.18
CA ALA A 134 15.62 -10.29 17.87
C ALA A 134 15.73 -11.35 16.77
N ILE A 135 16.34 -12.51 17.06
CA ILE A 135 16.47 -13.63 16.11
C ILE A 135 15.22 -14.52 16.04
N THR A 136 14.50 -14.77 17.14
CA THR A 136 13.32 -15.65 17.17
C THR A 136 12.07 -15.03 16.57
N SER A 137 12.00 -13.70 16.44
CA SER A 137 10.97 -13.01 15.65
C SER A 137 10.86 -13.47 14.18
N THR A 138 11.79 -14.32 13.72
CA THR A 138 11.89 -14.83 12.35
C THR A 138 11.52 -16.30 12.18
N HIS A 139 11.27 -17.05 13.27
CA HIS A 139 10.94 -18.48 13.22
C HIS A 139 9.44 -18.73 13.44
N PRO A 140 8.76 -19.52 12.59
CA PRO A 140 7.36 -19.89 12.81
C PRO A 140 7.16 -20.70 14.09
N ILE A 141 6.16 -20.32 14.89
CA ILE A 141 5.76 -21.01 16.11
C ILE A 141 4.74 -22.10 15.77
N LEU A 142 4.94 -23.31 16.30
CA LEU A 142 3.96 -24.38 16.27
C LEU A 142 3.27 -24.50 17.63
N GLN A 143 1.97 -24.23 17.66
CA GLN A 143 1.09 -24.39 18.81
C GLN A 143 0.23 -25.64 18.62
N ILE A 144 0.05 -26.43 19.68
CA ILE A 144 -0.91 -27.55 19.70
C ILE A 144 -2.13 -27.18 20.54
N ALA A 145 -3.32 -27.32 19.95
CA ALA A 145 -4.60 -27.21 20.63
C ALA A 145 -4.99 -28.57 21.23
N LEU A 146 -5.06 -28.65 22.55
CA LEU A 146 -5.50 -29.85 23.28
C LEU A 146 -7.02 -29.81 23.47
N ASP A 147 -7.76 -30.13 22.40
CA ASP A 147 -9.24 -30.17 22.37
C ASP A 147 -9.81 -31.58 22.66
N VAL A 148 -9.20 -32.29 23.62
CA VAL A 148 -9.75 -33.57 24.13
C VAL A 148 -10.44 -33.31 25.47
N PRO A 149 -11.56 -34.00 25.78
CA PRO A 149 -12.31 -33.73 27.00
C PRO A 149 -11.60 -34.27 28.25
N ASP A 150 -10.80 -35.33 28.11
CA ASP A 150 -10.12 -35.99 29.23
C ASP A 150 -8.74 -35.37 29.51
N LEU A 151 -8.49 -35.08 30.79
CA LEU A 151 -7.24 -34.46 31.22
C LEU A 151 -6.04 -35.38 31.03
N ASP A 152 -6.17 -36.66 31.38
CA ASP A 152 -5.05 -37.61 31.30
C ASP A 152 -4.65 -37.86 29.85
N GLU A 153 -5.62 -37.96 28.95
CA GLU A 153 -5.40 -37.99 27.51
C GLU A 153 -4.66 -36.74 27.01
N ALA A 154 -5.11 -35.54 27.42
CA ALA A 154 -4.46 -34.28 27.06
C ALA A 154 -2.99 -34.24 27.51
N LEU A 155 -2.72 -34.66 28.75
CA LEU A 155 -1.36 -34.69 29.32
C LEU A 155 -0.49 -35.74 28.62
N LYS A 156 -1.05 -36.88 28.21
CA LYS A 156 -0.34 -37.88 27.41
C LYS A 156 0.07 -37.30 26.05
N ILE A 157 -0.85 -36.67 25.34
CA ILE A 157 -0.58 -36.01 24.05
C ILE A 157 0.47 -34.91 24.23
N ALA A 158 0.37 -34.11 25.29
CA ALA A 158 1.35 -33.07 25.60
C ALA A 158 2.77 -33.66 25.76
N ARG A 159 2.93 -34.79 26.46
CA ARG A 159 4.22 -35.51 26.59
C ARG A 159 4.80 -35.96 25.27
N GLU A 160 3.98 -36.53 24.40
CA GLU A 160 4.45 -37.04 23.11
C GLU A 160 4.85 -35.91 22.14
N THR A 161 4.23 -34.74 22.27
CA THR A 161 4.36 -33.62 21.33
C THR A 161 5.33 -32.53 21.81
N ALA A 162 5.62 -32.45 23.11
CA ALA A 162 6.49 -31.44 23.75
C ALA A 162 7.82 -31.17 23.04
N PRO A 163 8.54 -32.17 22.47
CA PRO A 163 9.80 -31.92 21.77
C PRO A 163 9.65 -31.15 20.45
N TYR A 164 8.44 -31.10 19.87
CA TYR A 164 8.20 -30.62 18.51
C TYR A 164 7.34 -29.37 18.44
N VAL A 165 6.55 -29.11 19.48
CA VAL A 165 5.68 -27.92 19.58
C VAL A 165 6.36 -26.86 20.42
N ASP A 166 6.11 -25.60 20.10
CA ASP A 166 6.60 -24.46 20.86
C ASP A 166 5.64 -24.13 22.02
N TRP A 167 4.34 -24.13 21.74
CA TRP A 167 3.28 -23.69 22.67
C TRP A 167 2.23 -24.79 22.88
N PHE A 168 1.71 -24.88 24.10
CA PHE A 168 0.54 -25.69 24.44
C PHE A 168 -0.68 -24.79 24.60
N GLU A 169 -1.81 -25.21 24.08
CA GLU A 169 -3.09 -24.54 24.26
C GLU A 169 -4.08 -25.48 24.95
N VAL A 170 -4.62 -25.03 26.08
CA VAL A 170 -5.78 -25.64 26.72
C VAL A 170 -7.00 -25.15 25.93
N GLY A 171 -7.46 -25.99 25.01
CA GLY A 171 -8.57 -25.68 24.14
C GLY A 171 -9.90 -25.64 24.88
N SER A 172 -10.92 -25.02 24.27
CA SER A 172 -12.19 -24.74 24.95
C SER A 172 -12.89 -26.01 25.47
N ILE A 173 -12.76 -27.16 24.79
CA ILE A 173 -13.36 -28.44 25.22
C ILE A 173 -12.71 -28.95 26.51
N LEU A 174 -11.38 -28.98 26.56
CA LEU A 174 -10.64 -29.42 27.74
C LEU A 174 -10.90 -28.46 28.91
N ALA A 175 -10.79 -27.15 28.65
CA ALA A 175 -11.02 -26.13 29.66
C ALA A 175 -12.43 -26.19 30.26
N THR A 176 -13.45 -26.43 29.44
CA THR A 176 -14.85 -26.57 29.91
C THR A 176 -15.02 -27.78 30.83
N ASN A 177 -14.33 -28.89 30.56
CA ASN A 177 -14.48 -30.10 31.37
C ASN A 177 -13.62 -30.09 32.65
N THR A 178 -12.41 -29.55 32.58
CA THR A 178 -11.44 -29.63 33.68
C THR A 178 -11.34 -28.35 34.50
N GLY A 179 -11.88 -27.25 33.99
CA GLY A 179 -11.57 -25.92 34.46
C GLY A 179 -10.08 -25.62 34.35
N ILE A 180 -9.60 -24.80 35.27
CA ILE A 180 -8.25 -24.25 35.26
C ILE A 180 -7.13 -25.27 35.56
N LYS A 181 -7.50 -26.46 36.06
CA LYS A 181 -6.55 -27.53 36.44
C LYS A 181 -5.67 -27.99 35.29
N ALA A 182 -6.17 -27.96 34.05
CA ALA A 182 -5.37 -28.34 32.88
C ALA A 182 -4.15 -27.40 32.70
N VAL A 183 -4.34 -26.10 32.94
CA VAL A 183 -3.26 -25.11 32.88
C VAL A 183 -2.23 -25.39 33.98
N GLU A 184 -2.68 -25.62 35.22
CA GLU A 184 -1.82 -25.88 36.37
C GLU A 184 -0.93 -27.13 36.13
N ASN A 185 -1.53 -28.22 35.64
CA ASN A 185 -0.80 -29.47 35.34
C ASN A 185 0.22 -29.28 34.20
N LEU A 186 -0.14 -28.55 33.14
CA LEU A 186 0.80 -28.26 32.05
C LEU A 186 1.94 -27.36 32.53
N ARG A 187 1.68 -26.37 33.39
CA ARG A 187 2.70 -25.49 33.96
C ARG A 187 3.67 -26.27 34.84
N GLU A 188 3.17 -27.19 35.65
CA GLU A 188 3.99 -28.06 36.49
C GLU A 188 4.91 -28.95 35.64
N LEU A 189 4.37 -29.61 34.61
CA LEU A 189 5.15 -30.49 33.73
C LEU A 189 6.11 -29.74 32.80
N TYR A 190 5.75 -28.52 32.37
CA TYR A 190 6.49 -27.75 31.39
C TYR A 190 6.69 -26.29 31.82
N PRO A 191 7.52 -26.04 32.84
CA PRO A 191 7.73 -24.70 33.41
C PRO A 191 8.26 -23.68 32.39
N ASP A 192 8.99 -24.15 31.37
CA ASP A 192 9.60 -23.28 30.34
C ASP A 192 8.77 -23.14 29.05
N LYS A 193 7.65 -23.88 28.92
CA LYS A 193 6.79 -23.78 27.74
C LYS A 193 5.80 -22.62 27.88
N VAL A 194 5.41 -22.10 26.72
CA VAL A 194 4.30 -21.14 26.64
C VAL A 194 3.00 -21.92 26.72
N ILE A 195 2.12 -21.47 27.61
CA ILE A 195 0.78 -22.03 27.81
C ILE A 195 -0.26 -20.98 27.43
N VAL A 196 -1.15 -21.36 26.53
CA VAL A 196 -2.27 -20.58 26.02
C VAL A 196 -3.56 -21.13 26.62
N GLU A 197 -4.43 -20.25 27.08
CA GLU A 197 -5.75 -20.61 27.60
C GLU A 197 -6.83 -20.06 26.66
N ASP A 198 -7.50 -20.97 25.95
CA ASP A 198 -8.48 -20.66 24.91
C ASP A 198 -9.92 -20.77 25.38
N LEU A 199 -10.32 -19.82 26.22
CA LEU A 199 -11.69 -19.68 26.72
C LEU A 199 -12.57 -18.77 25.85
N LYS A 200 -11.99 -18.08 24.85
CA LYS A 200 -12.66 -17.08 24.01
C LYS A 200 -13.48 -16.09 24.85
N VAL A 201 -12.82 -15.50 25.84
CA VAL A 201 -13.44 -14.61 26.82
C VAL A 201 -14.26 -13.51 26.14
N VAL A 202 -15.54 -13.41 26.52
CA VAL A 202 -16.51 -12.43 25.99
C VAL A 202 -16.84 -11.34 27.02
N ASP A 203 -16.78 -11.66 28.31
CA ASP A 203 -17.03 -10.76 29.43
C ASP A 203 -16.01 -11.02 30.57
N PHE A 204 -15.98 -10.16 31.59
CA PHE A 204 -15.08 -10.28 32.75
C PHE A 204 -13.58 -10.28 32.40
N GLY A 205 -13.21 -9.57 31.34
CA GLY A 205 -11.85 -9.64 30.76
C GLY A 205 -10.70 -9.42 31.74
N ALA A 206 -10.85 -8.58 32.76
CA ALA A 206 -9.79 -8.42 33.78
C ALA A 206 -9.72 -9.59 34.76
N GLN A 207 -10.87 -10.09 35.21
CA GLN A 207 -10.95 -11.21 36.16
C GLN A 207 -10.47 -12.52 35.53
N GLU A 208 -10.83 -12.79 34.27
CA GLU A 208 -10.37 -13.96 33.54
C GLU A 208 -8.84 -13.95 33.36
N VAL A 209 -8.26 -12.78 33.07
CA VAL A 209 -6.80 -12.61 33.02
C VAL A 209 -6.15 -12.90 34.38
N GLU A 210 -6.77 -12.50 35.49
CA GLU A 210 -6.25 -12.79 36.83
C GLU A 210 -6.26 -14.29 37.15
N LEU A 211 -7.32 -14.99 36.78
CA LEU A 211 -7.44 -16.43 36.95
C LEU A 211 -6.38 -17.15 36.11
N ALA A 212 -6.29 -16.81 34.82
CA ALA A 212 -5.28 -17.35 33.92
C ALA A 212 -3.86 -17.13 34.44
N ALA A 213 -3.56 -15.93 34.94
CA ALA A 213 -2.25 -15.60 35.50
C ALA A 213 -1.92 -16.45 36.74
N LYS A 214 -2.89 -16.64 37.65
CA LYS A 214 -2.72 -17.46 38.86
C LYS A 214 -2.44 -18.93 38.53
N ALA A 215 -3.08 -19.46 37.49
CA ALA A 215 -2.88 -20.82 37.04
C ALA A 215 -1.56 -21.04 36.29
N GLY A 216 -0.92 -19.96 35.85
CA GLY A 216 0.34 -20.00 35.14
C GLY A 216 0.22 -19.96 33.62
N SER A 217 -0.90 -19.47 33.07
CA SER A 217 -1.02 -19.15 31.64
C SER A 217 -0.07 -18.02 31.27
N ASN A 218 0.48 -18.07 30.05
CA ASN A 218 1.24 -16.96 29.46
C ASN A 218 0.38 -16.09 28.55
N ILE A 219 -0.62 -16.70 27.92
CA ILE A 219 -1.48 -16.07 26.92
C ILE A 219 -2.92 -16.45 27.22
N ILE A 220 -3.83 -15.48 27.16
CA ILE A 220 -5.27 -15.70 27.22
C ILE A 220 -5.91 -15.32 25.88
N VAL A 221 -6.89 -16.11 25.43
CA VAL A 221 -7.63 -15.87 24.19
C VAL A 221 -8.99 -15.21 24.47
N LEU A 222 -9.26 -14.11 23.77
CA LEU A 222 -10.56 -13.41 23.78
C LEU A 222 -11.30 -13.61 22.46
N TRP A 223 -12.63 -13.49 22.51
CA TRP A 223 -13.43 -13.46 21.30
C TRP A 223 -13.35 -12.09 20.61
N GLY A 224 -13.14 -12.09 19.29
CA GLY A 224 -12.99 -10.89 18.49
C GLY A 224 -14.24 -10.01 18.46
N ALA A 225 -15.42 -10.60 18.64
CA ALA A 225 -16.67 -9.84 18.72
C ALA A 225 -17.04 -9.41 20.15
N ALA A 226 -16.20 -9.67 21.15
CA ALA A 226 -16.43 -9.18 22.51
C ALA A 226 -16.47 -7.64 22.55
N PRO A 227 -17.20 -7.02 23.50
CA PRO A 227 -17.21 -5.58 23.68
C PRO A 227 -15.78 -5.02 23.82
N ASN A 228 -15.49 -3.91 23.15
CA ASN A 228 -14.16 -3.29 23.19
C ASN A 228 -13.73 -2.95 24.63
N SER A 229 -14.69 -2.60 25.50
CA SER A 229 -14.44 -2.38 26.93
C SER A 229 -13.88 -3.62 27.63
N THR A 230 -14.38 -4.81 27.32
CA THR A 230 -13.86 -6.09 27.84
C THR A 230 -12.44 -6.32 27.37
N ILE A 231 -12.20 -6.17 26.06
CA ILE A 231 -10.87 -6.36 25.45
C ILE A 231 -9.84 -5.42 26.06
N LEU A 232 -10.15 -4.13 26.16
CA LEU A 232 -9.25 -3.13 26.75
C LEU A 232 -8.96 -3.40 28.23
N ARG A 233 -9.95 -3.86 29.00
CA ARG A 233 -9.76 -4.24 30.41
C ARG A 233 -8.84 -5.47 30.53
N ALA A 234 -9.02 -6.46 29.67
CA ALA A 234 -8.14 -7.63 29.62
C ALA A 234 -6.70 -7.25 29.25
N ILE A 235 -6.51 -6.44 28.19
CA ILE A 235 -5.18 -5.96 27.76
C ILE A 235 -4.48 -5.22 28.90
N LYS A 236 -5.18 -4.29 29.56
CA LYS A 236 -4.63 -3.55 30.70
C LYS A 236 -4.18 -4.51 31.79
N ARG A 237 -5.05 -5.44 32.20
CA ARG A 237 -4.74 -6.38 33.28
C ARG A 237 -3.63 -7.35 32.92
N ALA A 238 -3.59 -7.82 31.68
CA ALA A 238 -2.56 -8.74 31.20
C ALA A 238 -1.19 -8.08 31.23
N LYS A 239 -1.11 -6.81 30.84
CA LYS A 239 0.12 -6.02 30.93
C LYS A 239 0.62 -5.87 32.37
N GLU A 240 -0.27 -5.65 33.33
CA GLU A 240 0.09 -5.56 34.76
C GLU A 240 0.63 -6.88 35.32
N LEU A 241 0.09 -8.01 34.86
CA LEU A 241 0.46 -9.35 35.34
C LEU A 241 1.51 -10.06 34.47
N GLY A 242 1.96 -9.43 33.39
CA GLY A 242 2.98 -9.99 32.48
C GLY A 242 2.46 -11.04 31.50
N LEU A 243 1.14 -11.14 31.30
CA LEU A 243 0.51 -12.01 30.30
C LEU A 243 0.40 -11.31 28.94
N LYS A 244 0.07 -12.11 27.93
CA LYS A 244 -0.22 -11.66 26.57
C LYS A 244 -1.68 -11.90 26.22
N VAL A 245 -2.23 -11.05 25.36
CA VAL A 245 -3.60 -11.17 24.86
C VAL A 245 -3.59 -11.61 23.41
N MET A 246 -4.26 -12.74 23.15
CA MET A 246 -4.58 -13.22 21.81
C MET A 246 -6.07 -13.00 21.55
N VAL A 247 -6.46 -12.58 20.35
CA VAL A 247 -7.88 -12.38 20.00
C VAL A 247 -8.24 -13.19 18.77
N ASP A 248 -9.24 -14.04 18.90
CA ASP A 248 -9.78 -14.85 17.81
C ASP A 248 -10.84 -14.08 17.02
N LEU A 249 -10.59 -13.81 15.75
CA LEU A 249 -11.52 -13.10 14.88
C LEU A 249 -12.77 -13.92 14.54
N GLY A 250 -12.75 -15.23 14.78
CA GLY A 250 -13.78 -16.14 14.30
C GLY A 250 -13.84 -16.20 12.77
N GLN A 251 -15.00 -16.61 12.26
CA GLN A 251 -15.33 -16.54 10.85
C GLN A 251 -16.29 -15.37 10.60
N ASP A 252 -15.72 -14.19 10.42
CA ASP A 252 -16.48 -13.06 9.88
C ASP A 252 -16.31 -13.01 8.36
N GLU A 253 -17.41 -13.03 7.61
CA GLU A 253 -17.42 -12.66 6.19
C GLU A 253 -18.24 -11.37 6.02
N PRO A 254 -17.85 -10.46 5.11
CA PRO A 254 -16.76 -10.57 4.13
C PRO A 254 -15.36 -10.30 4.73
N LEU A 255 -14.30 -10.75 4.03
CA LEU A 255 -12.88 -10.57 4.41
C LEU A 255 -12.50 -9.11 4.76
N GLU A 256 -13.17 -8.13 4.15
CA GLU A 256 -12.93 -6.72 4.47
C GLU A 256 -13.29 -6.38 5.92
N ARG A 257 -14.37 -6.96 6.46
CA ARG A 257 -14.75 -6.78 7.87
C ARG A 257 -13.71 -7.40 8.81
N VAL A 258 -13.16 -8.57 8.44
CA VAL A 258 -12.10 -9.25 9.21
C VAL A 258 -10.84 -8.40 9.29
N LYS A 259 -10.39 -7.84 8.16
CA LYS A 259 -9.19 -6.97 8.12
C LYS A 259 -9.36 -5.74 9.02
N VAL A 260 -10.54 -5.14 9.01
CA VAL A 260 -10.86 -3.95 9.83
C VAL A 260 -10.79 -4.31 11.31
N ARG A 261 -11.51 -5.37 11.70
CA ARG A 261 -11.52 -5.79 13.09
C ARG A 261 -10.12 -6.14 13.58
N ALA A 262 -9.32 -6.81 12.75
CA ALA A 262 -7.93 -7.11 13.06
C ALA A 262 -7.09 -5.85 13.33
N LYS A 263 -7.28 -4.76 12.57
CA LYS A 263 -6.57 -3.48 12.79
C LYS A 263 -7.05 -2.74 14.03
N GLU A 264 -8.35 -2.78 14.33
CA GLU A 264 -8.89 -2.22 15.57
C GLU A 264 -8.26 -2.88 16.79
N LEU A 265 -8.20 -4.22 16.79
CA LEU A 265 -7.61 -5.01 17.86
C LEU A 265 -6.11 -4.71 18.03
N GLU A 266 -5.37 -4.62 16.92
CA GLU A 266 -3.98 -4.17 16.93
C GLU A 266 -3.83 -2.78 17.57
N ALA A 267 -4.67 -1.81 17.19
CA ALA A 267 -4.63 -0.46 17.74
C ALA A 267 -4.97 -0.42 19.25
N MET A 268 -5.77 -1.37 19.76
CA MET A 268 -6.06 -1.51 21.19
C MET A 268 -4.88 -2.08 21.99
N GLY A 269 -3.86 -2.62 21.33
CA GLY A 269 -2.69 -3.21 21.97
C GLY A 269 -2.77 -4.72 22.19
N VAL A 270 -3.58 -5.43 21.39
CA VAL A 270 -3.57 -6.89 21.33
C VAL A 270 -2.20 -7.39 20.86
N ASP A 271 -1.71 -8.49 21.44
CA ASP A 271 -0.40 -9.03 21.08
C ASP A 271 -0.46 -9.96 19.86
N TYR A 272 -1.57 -10.69 19.69
CA TYR A 272 -1.77 -11.67 18.62
C TYR A 272 -3.20 -11.68 18.10
N VAL A 273 -3.37 -11.85 16.79
CA VAL A 273 -4.70 -11.98 16.16
C VAL A 273 -4.80 -13.34 15.47
N VAL A 274 -5.91 -14.06 15.69
CA VAL A 274 -6.15 -15.39 15.11
C VAL A 274 -7.14 -15.30 13.97
N TYR A 275 -6.77 -15.89 12.82
CA TYR A 275 -7.70 -16.26 11.76
C TYR A 275 -8.01 -17.76 11.88
N LEU A 276 -9.19 -18.08 12.38
CA LEU A 276 -9.68 -19.44 12.62
C LEU A 276 -10.75 -19.83 11.60
N ILE A 277 -10.66 -21.05 11.07
CA ILE A 277 -11.83 -21.74 10.52
C ILE A 277 -12.44 -22.61 11.63
N PRO A 278 -13.69 -22.38 12.07
CA PRO A 278 -14.32 -23.16 13.12
C PRO A 278 -14.39 -24.67 12.82
N LYS A 279 -14.53 -25.50 13.85
CA LYS A 279 -14.52 -26.96 13.70
C LYS A 279 -15.70 -27.50 12.87
N ASP A 280 -16.89 -26.97 13.09
CA ASP A 280 -18.08 -27.37 12.33
C ASP A 280 -17.94 -27.03 10.84
N GLU A 281 -17.31 -25.89 10.54
CA GLU A 281 -17.03 -25.43 9.19
C GLU A 281 -15.93 -26.27 8.51
N GLN A 282 -14.96 -26.78 9.28
CA GLN A 282 -14.01 -27.77 8.80
C GLN A 282 -14.69 -29.09 8.42
N ALA A 283 -15.74 -29.51 9.15
CA ALA A 283 -16.52 -30.69 8.81
C ALA A 283 -17.27 -30.52 7.48
N LEU A 284 -17.66 -29.29 7.13
CA LEU A 284 -18.19 -28.90 5.82
C LEU A 284 -17.12 -28.74 4.72
N GLY A 285 -15.86 -29.07 5.01
CA GLY A 285 -14.75 -29.03 4.06
C GLY A 285 -14.04 -27.68 3.95
N LYS A 286 -14.44 -26.65 4.70
CA LYS A 286 -13.71 -25.36 4.70
C LYS A 286 -12.31 -25.52 5.33
N ARG A 287 -11.33 -24.78 4.81
CA ARG A 287 -9.93 -24.81 5.25
C ARG A 287 -9.33 -23.42 5.22
N VAL A 288 -8.24 -23.21 5.94
CA VAL A 288 -7.48 -21.95 5.91
C VAL A 288 -7.06 -21.62 4.48
N SER A 289 -7.41 -20.42 4.03
CA SER A 289 -7.11 -19.89 2.69
C SER A 289 -5.80 -19.09 2.68
N PRO A 290 -4.73 -19.54 1.99
CA PRO A 290 -3.49 -18.77 1.89
C PRO A 290 -3.67 -17.34 1.32
N PRO A 291 -4.55 -17.09 0.33
CA PRO A 291 -4.88 -15.72 -0.08
C PRO A 291 -5.43 -14.84 1.05
N THR A 292 -6.30 -15.38 1.91
CA THR A 292 -6.83 -14.67 3.08
C THR A 292 -5.73 -14.38 4.09
N VAL A 293 -4.88 -15.37 4.38
CA VAL A 293 -3.72 -15.21 5.27
C VAL A 293 -2.79 -14.11 4.77
N LEU A 294 -2.49 -14.09 3.46
CA LEU A 294 -1.67 -13.05 2.84
C LEU A 294 -2.31 -11.67 2.92
N ALA A 295 -3.63 -11.60 2.77
CA ALA A 295 -4.37 -10.35 2.86
C ALA A 295 -4.33 -9.77 4.28
N LEU A 296 -4.52 -10.62 5.30
CA LEU A 296 -4.45 -10.24 6.72
C LEU A 296 -3.03 -9.90 7.15
N SER A 297 -2.03 -10.70 6.75
CA SER A 297 -0.63 -10.47 7.09
C SER A 297 -0.06 -9.19 6.45
N LYS A 298 -0.68 -8.67 5.39
CA LYS A 298 -0.30 -7.40 4.76
C LYS A 298 -0.83 -6.17 5.49
N VAL A 299 -1.92 -6.31 6.25
CA VAL A 299 -2.51 -5.20 6.99
C VAL A 299 -1.98 -5.12 8.43
N LEU A 300 -1.68 -6.27 9.05
CA LEU A 300 -1.19 -6.35 10.43
C LEU A 300 0.33 -6.15 10.54
N GLU A 301 0.74 -5.45 11.60
CA GLU A 301 2.12 -5.33 12.08
C GLU A 301 2.40 -6.31 13.24
N ILE A 302 1.37 -6.71 13.99
CA ILE A 302 1.43 -7.78 14.99
C ILE A 302 1.35 -9.19 14.37
N PRO A 303 1.84 -10.24 15.05
CA PRO A 303 1.86 -11.59 14.48
C PRO A 303 0.45 -12.15 14.23
N LEU A 304 0.21 -12.59 12.99
CA LEU A 304 -0.98 -13.35 12.60
C LEU A 304 -0.83 -14.83 12.98
N VAL A 305 -1.78 -15.31 13.76
CA VAL A 305 -1.99 -16.71 14.13
C VAL A 305 -3.03 -17.31 13.18
N VAL A 306 -2.87 -18.55 12.76
CA VAL A 306 -3.84 -19.23 11.91
C VAL A 306 -4.18 -20.61 12.44
N ALA A 307 -5.46 -20.97 12.34
CA ALA A 307 -6.02 -22.21 12.85
C ALA A 307 -7.11 -22.75 11.91
N GLY A 308 -7.23 -24.07 11.81
CA GLY A 308 -8.31 -24.72 11.06
C GLY A 308 -7.83 -25.73 10.01
N GLY A 309 -7.71 -27.00 10.41
CA GLY A 309 -7.32 -28.10 9.53
C GLY A 309 -5.87 -28.04 9.05
N LEU A 310 -4.95 -27.56 9.90
CA LEU A 310 -3.54 -27.39 9.56
C LEU A 310 -2.74 -28.66 9.83
N ASP A 311 -2.00 -29.13 8.81
CA ASP A 311 -1.16 -30.33 8.84
C ASP A 311 0.22 -30.07 8.19
N ALA A 312 1.01 -31.13 7.97
CA ALA A 312 2.35 -31.02 7.39
C ALA A 312 2.35 -30.54 5.93
N GLN A 313 1.21 -30.53 5.24
CA GLN A 313 1.04 -30.04 3.88
C GLN A 313 0.45 -28.62 3.84
N SER A 314 -0.58 -28.33 4.64
CA SER A 314 -1.30 -27.06 4.65
C SER A 314 -0.65 -26.00 5.54
N GLY A 315 -0.06 -26.40 6.67
CA GLY A 315 0.68 -25.50 7.58
C GLY A 315 1.77 -24.69 6.88
N PRO A 316 2.63 -25.31 6.05
CA PRO A 316 3.62 -24.60 5.27
C PRO A 316 3.07 -23.54 4.32
N LYS A 317 1.88 -23.76 3.75
CA LYS A 317 1.25 -22.81 2.83
C LYS A 317 0.79 -21.56 3.57
N ALA A 318 0.22 -21.71 4.76
CA ALA A 318 -0.22 -20.58 5.57
C ALA A 318 0.96 -19.77 6.12
N ILE A 319 2.03 -20.45 6.53
CA ILE A 319 3.30 -19.80 6.93
C ILE A 319 3.89 -19.00 5.77
N LYS A 320 4.03 -19.60 4.57
CA LYS A 320 4.48 -18.87 3.37
C LYS A 320 3.61 -17.66 3.01
N ALA A 321 2.31 -17.73 3.30
CA ALA A 321 1.39 -16.64 3.05
C ALA A 321 1.55 -15.46 4.04
N GLY A 322 2.18 -15.67 5.19
CA GLY A 322 2.51 -14.60 6.14
C GLY A 322 2.14 -14.87 7.59
N ALA A 323 1.53 -16.03 7.89
CA ALA A 323 1.30 -16.43 9.27
C ALA A 323 2.62 -16.60 10.04
N LYS A 324 2.61 -16.25 11.33
CA LYS A 324 3.77 -16.39 12.22
C LYS A 324 3.61 -17.53 13.22
N ILE A 325 2.36 -17.90 13.50
CA ILE A 325 2.00 -18.94 14.47
C ILE A 325 0.96 -19.85 13.81
N LEU A 326 1.18 -21.16 13.89
CA LEU A 326 0.23 -22.18 13.44
C LEU A 326 -0.36 -22.89 14.64
N ILE A 327 -1.68 -23.03 14.69
CA ILE A 327 -2.36 -23.88 15.65
C ILE A 327 -2.77 -25.19 14.97
N ALA A 328 -2.23 -26.31 15.45
CA ALA A 328 -2.56 -27.65 14.99
C ALA A 328 -3.35 -28.40 16.08
N GLY A 329 -4.54 -28.89 15.72
CA GLY A 329 -5.40 -29.71 16.59
C GLY A 329 -5.47 -31.16 16.11
N GLU A 330 -6.61 -31.56 15.54
CA GLU A 330 -6.92 -32.96 15.15
C GLU A 330 -5.85 -33.65 14.31
N ALA A 331 -5.12 -32.91 13.47
CA ALA A 331 -4.01 -33.45 12.69
C ALA A 331 -2.92 -34.11 13.57
N ILE A 332 -2.86 -33.73 14.85
CA ILE A 332 -1.97 -34.28 15.86
C ILE A 332 -2.74 -35.18 16.82
N TYR A 333 -3.75 -34.69 17.54
CA TYR A 333 -4.34 -35.46 18.64
C TYR A 333 -5.24 -36.64 18.20
N LYS A 334 -5.73 -36.66 16.94
CA LYS A 334 -6.41 -37.83 16.37
C LYS A 334 -5.47 -38.75 15.59
N ALA A 335 -4.18 -38.42 15.50
CA ALA A 335 -3.22 -39.28 14.83
C ALA A 335 -2.92 -40.52 15.67
N LYS A 336 -2.59 -41.64 15.01
CA LYS A 336 -2.14 -42.87 15.70
C LYS A 336 -0.88 -42.65 16.54
N ASP A 337 -0.05 -41.69 16.14
CA ASP A 337 1.18 -41.28 16.83
C ASP A 337 1.24 -39.73 16.82
N PRO A 338 0.69 -39.08 17.85
CA PRO A 338 0.71 -37.63 18.02
C PRO A 338 2.13 -37.04 17.96
N GLY A 339 3.11 -37.69 18.59
CA GLY A 339 4.50 -37.24 18.57
C GLY A 339 5.10 -37.21 17.16
N LYS A 340 4.85 -38.24 16.36
CA LYS A 340 5.24 -38.27 14.94
C LYS A 340 4.51 -37.20 14.13
N ALA A 341 3.20 -37.02 14.32
CA ALA A 341 2.44 -36.02 13.60
C ALA A 341 2.97 -34.60 13.87
N ALA A 342 3.19 -34.25 15.14
CA ALA A 342 3.78 -32.97 15.54
C ALA A 342 5.18 -32.77 14.93
N ARG A 343 6.03 -33.80 14.96
CA ARG A 343 7.36 -33.78 14.35
C ARG A 343 7.31 -33.54 12.84
N ASP A 344 6.39 -34.19 12.14
CA ASP A 344 6.26 -34.08 10.69
C ASP A 344 5.80 -32.67 10.29
N ILE A 345 4.87 -32.07 11.04
CA ILE A 345 4.48 -30.66 10.89
C ILE A 345 5.68 -29.74 11.14
N ARG A 346 6.37 -29.87 12.29
CA ARG A 346 7.55 -29.06 12.66
C ARG A 346 8.62 -29.09 11.57
N LYS A 347 8.96 -30.28 11.07
CA LYS A 347 9.91 -30.44 9.96
C LYS A 347 9.46 -29.73 8.69
N ALA A 348 8.16 -29.77 8.37
CA ALA A 348 7.63 -29.13 7.17
C ALA A 348 7.72 -27.60 7.26
N ILE A 349 7.46 -27.02 8.43
CA ILE A 349 7.51 -25.57 8.64
C ILE A 349 8.95 -25.05 8.75
N ASP A 350 9.88 -25.82 9.33
CA ASP A 350 11.31 -25.51 9.39
C ASP A 350 11.97 -25.41 8.01
N LYS A 351 11.48 -26.20 7.05
CA LYS A 351 11.99 -26.20 5.67
C LYS A 351 11.71 -24.91 4.91
N ILE A 352 10.76 -24.08 5.37
CA ILE A 352 10.33 -22.88 4.64
C ILE A 352 11.35 -21.74 4.76
N GLY A 353 12.20 -21.77 5.79
CA GLY A 353 13.13 -20.69 6.07
C GLY A 353 12.45 -19.40 6.54
N ILE A 354 13.24 -18.36 6.76
CA ILE A 354 12.79 -17.07 7.30
C ILE A 354 11.93 -16.35 6.27
N ILE A 355 10.66 -16.15 6.61
CA ILE A 355 9.69 -15.48 5.74
C ILE A 355 9.87 -13.98 5.81
N HIS A 356 10.21 -13.39 4.67
CA HIS A 356 10.00 -11.98 4.41
C HIS A 356 8.50 -11.74 4.26
N LEU A 357 7.89 -11.06 5.23
CA LEU A 357 6.63 -10.36 4.94
C LEU A 357 6.95 -9.25 3.93
N PRO A 358 6.14 -9.09 2.86
CA PRO A 358 6.30 -7.94 1.97
C PRO A 358 6.14 -6.67 2.80
N THR A 359 7.14 -5.80 2.78
CA THR A 359 7.09 -4.48 3.41
C THR A 359 5.86 -3.72 2.92
N ARG A 360 5.05 -3.20 3.85
CA ARG A 360 3.99 -2.22 3.58
C ARG A 360 4.62 -1.08 2.78
N LEU A 361 4.30 -0.97 1.48
CA LEU A 361 4.76 0.16 0.68
C LEU A 361 4.16 1.44 1.29
N SER A 362 5.00 2.45 1.45
CA SER A 362 4.56 3.76 1.90
C SER A 362 3.69 4.43 0.84
N ALA A 363 2.83 5.35 1.24
CA ALA A 363 2.03 6.18 0.36
C ALA A 363 2.93 6.89 -0.67
N SER A 364 4.10 7.39 -0.22
CA SER A 364 5.08 8.03 -1.11
C SER A 364 5.61 7.10 -2.20
N GLU A 365 5.87 5.81 -1.90
CA GLU A 365 6.33 4.83 -2.89
C GLU A 365 5.23 4.49 -3.90
N ILE A 366 3.99 4.33 -3.45
CA ILE A 366 2.86 4.02 -4.32
C ILE A 366 2.52 5.21 -5.24
N ILE A 367 2.51 6.42 -4.71
CA ILE A 367 2.32 7.64 -5.49
C ILE A 367 3.44 7.76 -6.54
N LYS A 368 4.69 7.53 -6.14
CA LYS A 368 5.85 7.54 -7.05
C LYS A 368 5.71 6.50 -8.18
N GLU A 369 5.33 5.26 -7.87
CA GLU A 369 5.05 4.23 -8.88
C GLU A 369 3.93 4.66 -9.85
N THR A 370 2.89 5.31 -9.32
CA THR A 370 1.77 5.81 -10.13
C THR A 370 2.24 6.89 -11.09
N LEU A 371 3.01 7.87 -10.61
CA LEU A 371 3.60 8.91 -11.46
C LEU A 371 4.54 8.32 -12.52
N ASP A 372 5.40 7.37 -12.16
CA ASP A 372 6.30 6.68 -13.11
C ASP A 372 5.52 5.98 -14.23
N ILE A 373 4.35 5.41 -13.92
CA ILE A 373 3.45 4.81 -14.92
C ILE A 373 2.86 5.88 -15.83
N LEU A 374 2.34 6.97 -15.26
CA LEU A 374 1.74 8.07 -16.03
C LEU A 374 2.76 8.74 -16.95
N VAL A 375 3.98 9.00 -16.46
CA VAL A 375 5.08 9.59 -17.23
C VAL A 375 5.46 8.70 -18.41
N ARG A 376 5.71 7.41 -18.16
CA ARG A 376 6.04 6.46 -19.24
C ARG A 376 4.93 6.38 -20.27
N HIS A 377 3.67 6.40 -19.82
CA HIS A 377 2.52 6.38 -20.70
C HIS A 377 2.44 7.64 -21.57
N ILE A 378 2.62 8.84 -20.99
CA ILE A 378 2.63 10.10 -21.76
C ILE A 378 3.73 10.09 -22.81
N ARG A 379 4.95 9.66 -22.46
CA ARG A 379 6.06 9.57 -23.41
C ARG A 379 5.76 8.62 -24.55
N MET A 380 5.19 7.46 -24.23
CA MET A 380 4.75 6.49 -25.24
C MET A 380 3.67 7.10 -26.15
N VAL A 381 2.65 7.74 -25.59
CA VAL A 381 1.60 8.43 -26.38
C VAL A 381 2.22 9.48 -27.28
N ALA A 382 3.05 10.38 -26.75
CA ALA A 382 3.69 11.44 -27.53
C ALA A 382 4.45 10.90 -28.76
N ASN A 383 5.06 9.72 -28.65
CA ASN A 383 5.82 9.07 -29.73
C ASN A 383 4.98 8.23 -30.70
N THR A 384 3.68 8.04 -30.43
CA THR A 384 2.80 7.16 -31.22
C THR A 384 1.60 7.88 -31.84
N LEU A 385 1.43 9.17 -31.56
CA LEU A 385 0.43 10.01 -32.22
C LEU A 385 0.70 10.10 -33.73
N ASP A 386 -0.37 10.22 -34.52
CA ASP A 386 -0.30 10.41 -35.97
C ASP A 386 -0.07 11.89 -36.30
N ASP A 387 1.16 12.23 -36.69
CA ASP A 387 1.61 13.59 -37.04
C ASP A 387 0.63 14.30 -37.99
N ARG A 388 0.18 13.62 -39.07
CA ARG A 388 -0.67 14.21 -40.09
C ARG A 388 -2.04 14.56 -39.53
N ARG A 389 -2.62 13.65 -38.73
CA ARG A 389 -3.92 13.88 -38.08
C ARG A 389 -3.85 14.98 -37.02
N ILE A 390 -2.74 15.06 -36.27
CA ILE A 390 -2.54 16.14 -35.29
C ILE A 390 -2.46 17.50 -35.99
N GLU A 391 -1.69 17.62 -37.07
CA GLU A 391 -1.58 18.88 -37.81
C GLU A 391 -2.90 19.30 -38.46
N GLN A 392 -3.68 18.34 -38.99
CA GLN A 392 -5.04 18.58 -39.45
C GLN A 392 -5.94 19.09 -38.30
N PHE A 393 -5.86 18.46 -37.12
CA PHE A 393 -6.61 18.90 -35.96
C PHE A 393 -6.24 20.32 -35.52
N LEU A 394 -4.96 20.67 -35.48
CA LEU A 394 -4.53 22.02 -35.10
C LEU A 394 -5.06 23.08 -36.08
N LYS A 395 -5.06 22.79 -37.38
CA LYS A 395 -5.64 23.68 -38.41
C LYS A 395 -7.15 23.85 -38.24
N VAL A 396 -7.85 22.73 -38.05
CA VAL A 396 -9.30 22.69 -37.82
C VAL A 396 -9.65 23.46 -36.53
N LEU A 397 -8.92 23.23 -35.45
CA LEU A 397 -9.10 23.90 -34.16
C LEU A 397 -8.85 25.41 -34.24
N THR A 398 -7.88 25.85 -35.05
CA THR A 398 -7.60 27.28 -35.24
C THR A 398 -8.69 27.99 -36.05
N SER A 399 -9.35 27.26 -36.95
CA SER A 399 -10.40 27.81 -37.83
C SER A 399 -11.80 27.68 -37.22
N ALA A 400 -11.92 26.98 -36.09
CA ALA A 400 -13.19 26.68 -35.47
C ALA A 400 -13.80 27.92 -34.84
N ARG A 401 -15.11 28.10 -35.05
CA ARG A 401 -15.86 29.16 -34.38
C ARG A 401 -16.45 28.69 -33.05
N ARG A 402 -16.85 27.42 -33.03
CA ARG A 402 -17.53 26.77 -31.92
C ARG A 402 -17.07 25.33 -31.80
N VAL A 403 -16.85 24.89 -30.56
CA VAL A 403 -16.45 23.52 -30.23
C VAL A 403 -17.39 22.94 -29.20
N ILE A 404 -18.04 21.84 -29.52
CA ILE A 404 -18.79 21.03 -28.55
C ILE A 404 -17.96 19.82 -28.19
N ILE A 405 -17.81 19.56 -26.89
CA ILE A 405 -17.13 18.38 -26.38
C ILE A 405 -18.17 17.45 -25.78
N ALA A 406 -18.17 16.18 -26.19
CA ALA A 406 -19.05 15.15 -25.65
C ALA A 406 -18.22 14.10 -24.88
N GLY A 407 -18.67 13.69 -23.70
CA GLY A 407 -18.00 12.65 -22.91
C GLY A 407 -18.90 12.17 -21.77
N VAL A 408 -18.63 10.99 -21.23
CA VAL A 408 -19.39 10.41 -20.10
C VAL A 408 -18.46 10.19 -18.90
N GLY A 409 -18.98 10.43 -17.69
CA GLY A 409 -18.23 10.24 -16.44
C GLY A 409 -16.95 11.09 -16.39
N ARG A 410 -15.81 10.47 -16.10
CA ARG A 410 -14.51 11.15 -16.00
C ARG A 410 -14.00 11.71 -17.33
N SER A 411 -14.36 11.12 -18.47
CA SER A 411 -14.06 11.69 -19.80
C SER A 411 -14.76 13.04 -20.02
N ARG A 412 -15.97 13.21 -19.48
CA ARG A 412 -16.67 14.51 -19.46
C ARG A 412 -15.90 15.55 -18.66
N ILE A 413 -15.37 15.15 -17.50
CA ILE A 413 -14.61 16.04 -16.62
C ILE A 413 -13.30 16.49 -17.30
N VAL A 414 -12.62 15.61 -18.05
CA VAL A 414 -11.47 15.97 -18.90
C VAL A 414 -11.86 17.06 -19.90
N GLY A 415 -13.00 16.90 -20.60
CA GLY A 415 -13.54 17.93 -21.50
C GLY A 415 -13.79 19.27 -20.79
N ARG A 416 -14.38 19.25 -19.59
CA ARG A 416 -14.63 20.46 -18.78
C ARG A 416 -13.34 21.14 -18.33
N PHE A 417 -12.30 20.37 -18.03
CA PHE A 417 -10.99 20.91 -17.70
C PHE A 417 -10.38 21.59 -18.93
N ALA A 418 -10.38 20.90 -20.09
CA ALA A 418 -9.82 21.40 -21.34
C ALA A 418 -10.57 22.63 -21.87
N LYS A 419 -11.90 22.70 -21.69
CA LYS A 419 -12.75 23.85 -22.07
C LYS A 419 -12.18 25.18 -21.56
N ASN A 420 -11.71 25.23 -20.30
CA ASN A 420 -11.18 26.47 -19.72
C ASN A 420 -9.92 26.97 -20.45
N TRP A 421 -9.14 26.07 -21.06
CA TRP A 421 -7.97 26.41 -21.87
C TRP A 421 -8.36 26.72 -23.32
N LEU A 422 -9.25 25.95 -23.91
CA LEU A 422 -9.73 26.15 -25.29
C LEU A 422 -10.47 27.49 -25.46
N ASN A 423 -11.23 27.93 -24.45
CA ASN A 423 -11.87 29.26 -24.44
C ASN A 423 -10.87 30.42 -24.64
N LYS A 424 -9.59 30.23 -24.29
CA LYS A 424 -8.55 31.25 -24.50
C LYS A 424 -8.16 31.46 -25.95
N LEU A 425 -8.56 30.54 -26.82
CA LEU A 425 -8.39 30.65 -28.27
C LEU A 425 -9.47 31.55 -28.91
N GLY A 426 -10.41 32.10 -28.11
CA GLY A 426 -11.47 32.99 -28.60
C GLY A 426 -12.70 32.27 -29.16
N MET A 427 -12.82 30.97 -28.93
CA MET A 427 -13.93 30.12 -29.40
C MET A 427 -15.05 29.98 -28.36
N ASP A 428 -16.29 29.75 -28.81
CA ASP A 428 -17.38 29.27 -27.94
C ASP A 428 -17.22 27.76 -27.70
N VAL A 429 -16.73 27.38 -26.52
CA VAL A 429 -16.52 25.97 -26.15
C VAL A 429 -17.57 25.52 -25.14
N ARG A 430 -18.30 24.45 -25.49
CA ARG A 430 -19.35 23.84 -24.65
C ARG A 430 -19.02 22.38 -24.40
N VAL A 431 -19.48 21.87 -23.25
CA VAL A 431 -19.32 20.45 -22.90
C VAL A 431 -20.70 19.94 -22.55
N ILE A 432 -21.11 18.85 -23.18
CA ILE A 432 -22.43 18.24 -22.94
C ILE A 432 -22.45 17.66 -21.53
N GLU A 433 -23.30 18.18 -20.64
CA GLU A 433 -23.39 17.73 -19.24
C GLU A 433 -24.37 16.57 -19.03
N MET A 434 -25.65 16.78 -19.36
CA MET A 434 -26.74 15.81 -19.32
C MET A 434 -27.74 16.20 -20.40
N GLY A 435 -28.11 15.26 -21.29
CA GLY A 435 -28.96 15.59 -22.43
C GLY A 435 -28.28 16.54 -23.42
N ASP A 436 -29.07 17.23 -24.24
CA ASP A 436 -28.65 18.11 -25.32
C ASP A 436 -28.86 19.62 -25.01
N GLU A 437 -29.16 19.96 -23.76
CA GLU A 437 -29.43 21.34 -23.29
C GLU A 437 -28.26 22.33 -23.53
N ASP A 438 -27.02 21.84 -23.44
CA ASP A 438 -25.82 22.64 -23.69
C ASP A 438 -25.51 22.84 -25.19
N VAL A 439 -26.20 22.10 -26.07
CA VAL A 439 -26.04 22.17 -27.51
C VAL A 439 -26.88 23.32 -28.05
N PRO A 440 -26.27 24.35 -28.69
CA PRO A 440 -27.03 25.43 -29.30
C PRO A 440 -28.05 24.89 -30.33
N PRO A 441 -29.27 25.45 -30.40
CA PRO A 441 -30.27 25.02 -31.38
C PRO A 441 -29.81 25.16 -32.84
N ASP A 442 -28.90 26.11 -33.11
CA ASP A 442 -28.31 26.35 -34.42
C ASP A 442 -27.03 25.53 -34.69
N PHE A 443 -26.63 24.66 -33.74
CA PHE A 443 -25.52 23.73 -33.95
C PHE A 443 -25.88 22.76 -35.07
N SER A 444 -24.90 22.42 -35.91
CA SER A 444 -25.07 21.66 -37.16
C SER A 444 -25.66 22.36 -38.38
N TYR A 445 -25.98 23.66 -38.26
CA TYR A 445 -26.45 24.47 -39.40
C TYR A 445 -25.39 25.46 -39.93
N LYS A 446 -24.28 25.67 -39.21
CA LYS A 446 -23.22 26.62 -39.57
C LYS A 446 -21.91 25.91 -39.87
N LEU A 447 -21.31 26.24 -41.02
CA LEU A 447 -20.01 25.71 -41.42
C LEU A 447 -18.92 26.15 -40.43
N GLY A 448 -18.07 25.20 -40.01
CA GLY A 448 -16.95 25.47 -39.10
C GLY A 448 -17.22 25.18 -37.62
N ASP A 449 -18.37 24.58 -37.31
CA ASP A 449 -18.66 23.98 -36.00
C ASP A 449 -17.93 22.62 -35.87
N ILE A 450 -17.44 22.32 -34.66
CA ILE A 450 -16.74 21.06 -34.35
C ILE A 450 -17.45 20.33 -33.22
N LEU A 451 -17.59 19.00 -33.37
CA LEU A 451 -17.84 18.10 -32.24
C LEU A 451 -16.58 17.26 -31.93
N ILE A 452 -16.13 17.31 -30.67
CA ILE A 452 -15.05 16.49 -30.11
C ILE A 452 -15.65 15.46 -29.14
N PRO A 453 -16.04 14.26 -29.61
CA PRO A 453 -16.41 13.17 -28.71
C PRO A 453 -15.16 12.55 -28.08
N ILE A 454 -15.11 12.47 -26.76
CA ILE A 454 -14.06 11.82 -25.97
C ILE A 454 -14.61 10.49 -25.45
N SER A 455 -14.17 9.39 -26.05
CA SER A 455 -14.49 8.04 -25.60
C SER A 455 -13.35 7.08 -25.91
N ALA A 456 -12.76 6.50 -24.87
CA ALA A 456 -11.65 5.56 -25.02
C ALA A 456 -12.04 4.31 -25.83
N SER A 457 -13.23 3.74 -25.58
CA SER A 457 -13.70 2.52 -26.28
C SER A 457 -14.45 2.80 -27.58
N GLY A 458 -15.04 3.99 -27.73
CA GLY A 458 -15.92 4.31 -28.85
C GLY A 458 -17.23 3.53 -28.86
N LYS A 459 -17.58 2.86 -27.75
CA LYS A 459 -18.80 2.07 -27.57
C LYS A 459 -19.82 2.72 -26.62
N THR A 460 -19.47 3.85 -26.00
CA THR A 460 -20.33 4.54 -25.04
C THR A 460 -21.65 4.94 -25.73
N PRO A 461 -22.83 4.46 -25.29
CA PRO A 461 -24.08 4.61 -26.05
C PRO A 461 -24.39 6.05 -26.46
N SER A 462 -24.40 6.98 -25.51
CA SER A 462 -24.66 8.40 -25.82
C SER A 462 -23.66 9.01 -26.80
N ILE A 463 -22.40 8.57 -26.79
CA ILE A 463 -21.38 9.05 -27.73
C ILE A 463 -21.60 8.47 -29.13
N VAL A 464 -22.04 7.22 -29.23
CA VAL A 464 -22.47 6.62 -30.50
C VAL A 464 -23.66 7.40 -31.07
N ASP A 465 -24.63 7.73 -30.24
CA ASP A 465 -25.84 8.46 -30.64
C ASP A 465 -25.53 9.87 -31.12
N TYR A 466 -24.75 10.66 -30.36
CA TYR A 466 -24.35 12.01 -30.77
C TYR A 466 -23.56 11.99 -32.09
N SER A 467 -22.60 11.07 -32.22
CA SER A 467 -21.74 10.97 -33.40
C SER A 467 -22.53 10.54 -34.64
N THR A 468 -23.48 9.62 -34.49
CA THR A 468 -24.33 9.13 -35.58
C THR A 468 -25.33 10.19 -36.02
N THR A 469 -25.98 10.86 -35.06
CA THR A 469 -26.94 11.93 -35.34
C THR A 469 -26.29 13.07 -36.10
N LEU A 470 -25.10 13.51 -35.70
CA LEU A 470 -24.41 14.63 -36.36
C LEU A 470 -23.87 14.25 -37.74
N ARG A 471 -23.51 12.98 -37.98
CA ARG A 471 -23.18 12.52 -39.32
C ARG A 471 -24.37 12.58 -40.27
N VAL A 472 -25.60 12.42 -39.78
CA VAL A 472 -26.81 12.50 -40.62
C VAL A 472 -27.28 13.96 -40.77
N LYS A 473 -27.37 14.70 -39.66
CA LYS A 473 -27.96 16.05 -39.65
C LYS A 473 -26.97 17.18 -39.97
N GLY A 474 -25.67 16.95 -39.77
CA GLY A 474 -24.61 17.95 -39.95
C GLY A 474 -23.58 17.58 -41.01
N GLU A 475 -23.90 16.65 -41.94
CA GLU A 475 -22.97 16.22 -42.98
C GLU A 475 -22.50 17.42 -43.83
N GLY A 476 -21.18 17.58 -43.97
CA GLY A 476 -20.58 18.70 -44.70
C GLY A 476 -20.58 20.04 -43.96
N VAL A 477 -21.20 20.12 -42.77
CA VAL A 477 -21.33 21.36 -41.98
C VAL A 477 -20.54 21.30 -40.68
N VAL A 478 -20.60 20.16 -39.96
CA VAL A 478 -19.88 19.93 -38.69
C VAL A 478 -18.74 18.97 -38.91
N MET A 479 -17.55 19.33 -38.39
CA MET A 479 -16.42 18.42 -38.35
C MET A 479 -16.48 17.54 -37.09
N LEU A 480 -16.50 16.22 -37.27
CA LEU A 480 -16.36 15.27 -36.17
C LEU A 480 -14.88 14.97 -35.93
N VAL A 481 -14.40 15.24 -34.70
CA VAL A 481 -13.01 15.01 -34.29
C VAL A 481 -12.96 14.09 -33.05
N PRO A 482 -13.22 12.78 -33.19
CA PRO A 482 -13.17 11.87 -32.05
C PRO A 482 -11.80 11.76 -31.42
N ILE A 483 -11.71 11.78 -30.09
CA ILE A 483 -10.50 11.41 -29.35
C ILE A 483 -10.73 10.06 -28.68
N THR A 484 -9.95 9.05 -29.06
CA THR A 484 -10.22 7.65 -28.69
C THR A 484 -8.96 6.81 -28.57
N ALA A 485 -9.03 5.74 -27.77
CA ALA A 485 -8.01 4.68 -27.74
C ALA A 485 -8.35 3.51 -28.69
N ARG A 486 -9.54 3.52 -29.31
CA ARG A 486 -10.05 2.49 -30.22
C ARG A 486 -10.60 3.14 -31.50
N PRO A 487 -9.76 3.37 -32.52
CA PRO A 487 -10.15 4.10 -33.72
C PRO A 487 -11.19 3.37 -34.60
N HIS A 488 -11.42 2.08 -34.34
CA HIS A 488 -12.42 1.26 -35.04
C HIS A 488 -13.67 0.98 -34.19
N GLY A 489 -13.90 1.76 -33.12
CA GLY A 489 -15.13 1.68 -32.34
C GLY A 489 -16.38 2.08 -33.14
N PRO A 490 -17.58 1.59 -32.76
CA PRO A 490 -18.82 1.78 -33.51
C PRO A 490 -19.27 3.26 -33.62
N ALA A 491 -18.82 4.12 -32.72
CA ALA A 491 -19.09 5.56 -32.81
C ALA A 491 -18.34 6.24 -33.98
N TRP A 492 -17.31 5.63 -34.58
CA TRP A 492 -16.40 6.30 -35.53
C TRP A 492 -16.52 5.76 -36.96
N ASN A 493 -16.31 6.63 -37.95
CA ASN A 493 -16.31 6.32 -39.38
C ASN A 493 -14.99 6.79 -40.03
N ARG A 494 -14.61 6.20 -41.16
CA ARG A 494 -13.42 6.57 -41.95
C ARG A 494 -13.39 8.04 -42.40
N LYS A 495 -14.54 8.68 -42.56
CA LYS A 495 -14.65 10.11 -42.91
C LYS A 495 -14.28 11.06 -41.75
N ASP A 496 -14.26 10.57 -40.51
CA ASP A 496 -14.01 11.41 -39.33
C ASP A 496 -12.52 11.74 -39.18
N LEU A 497 -12.22 12.91 -38.60
CA LEU A 497 -10.87 13.24 -38.13
C LEU A 497 -10.61 12.58 -36.77
N THR A 498 -10.56 11.25 -36.74
CA THR A 498 -10.27 10.47 -35.54
C THR A 498 -8.85 10.69 -35.04
N LEU A 499 -8.69 11.18 -33.82
CA LEU A 499 -7.43 11.32 -33.10
C LEU A 499 -7.25 10.13 -32.16
N THR A 500 -6.28 9.28 -32.49
CA THR A 500 -5.98 8.09 -31.68
C THR A 500 -5.01 8.47 -30.58
N VAL A 501 -5.48 8.44 -29.33
CA VAL A 501 -4.67 8.63 -28.12
C VAL A 501 -4.59 7.27 -27.42
N PRO A 502 -3.46 6.53 -27.55
CA PRO A 502 -3.33 5.21 -26.96
C PRO A 502 -3.58 5.24 -25.45
N GLY A 503 -4.33 4.27 -24.95
CA GLY A 503 -4.69 4.19 -23.54
C GLY A 503 -5.46 2.90 -23.25
N ARG A 504 -5.54 2.54 -21.97
CA ARG A 504 -6.38 1.43 -21.53
C ARG A 504 -7.84 1.87 -21.43
N THR A 505 -8.73 1.01 -21.90
CA THR A 505 -10.18 1.13 -21.75
C THR A 505 -10.62 0.33 -20.52
N LYS A 506 -11.87 0.56 -20.06
CA LYS A 506 -12.46 -0.25 -18.97
C LYS A 506 -12.59 -1.74 -19.33
N GLU A 507 -12.61 -2.04 -20.63
CA GLU A 507 -12.71 -3.40 -21.16
C GLU A 507 -11.33 -4.11 -21.21
N ASP A 508 -10.23 -3.35 -21.09
CA ASP A 508 -8.87 -3.89 -21.11
C ASP A 508 -8.47 -4.38 -19.72
N TRP A 509 -9.11 -5.47 -19.30
CA TRP A 509 -8.79 -6.16 -18.06
C TRP A 509 -7.37 -6.66 -18.05
N ILE A 510 -6.68 -6.36 -16.95
CA ILE A 510 -5.30 -6.78 -16.80
C ILE A 510 -5.25 -8.26 -16.45
N LYS A 511 -4.50 -9.03 -17.24
CA LYS A 511 -4.13 -10.42 -16.93
C LYS A 511 -3.31 -10.46 -15.62
N GLU A 512 -3.39 -11.54 -14.84
CA GLU A 512 -2.73 -11.65 -13.52
C GLU A 512 -1.25 -11.18 -13.47
N LYS A 513 -0.49 -11.34 -14.55
CA LYS A 513 0.93 -10.93 -14.63
C LYS A 513 1.18 -9.41 -14.61
N GLU A 514 0.16 -8.59 -14.85
CA GLU A 514 0.26 -7.12 -14.93
C GLU A 514 -0.57 -6.41 -13.83
N GLU A 515 -1.11 -7.17 -12.87
CA GLU A 515 -2.02 -6.70 -11.80
C GLU A 515 -1.53 -5.44 -11.07
N ARG A 516 -0.19 -5.30 -10.94
CA ARG A 516 0.44 -4.12 -10.34
C ARG A 516 0.11 -2.82 -11.08
N ILE A 517 -0.01 -2.83 -12.41
CA ILE A 517 -0.38 -1.63 -13.19
C ILE A 517 -1.82 -1.22 -12.88
N GLY A 518 -2.74 -2.18 -12.77
CA GLY A 518 -4.16 -1.93 -12.49
C GLY A 518 -4.41 -1.41 -11.08
N GLN A 519 -3.56 -1.80 -10.12
CA GLN A 519 -3.57 -1.25 -8.77
C GLN A 519 -2.97 0.16 -8.66
N ARG A 520 -2.22 0.62 -9.67
CA ARG A 520 -1.56 1.94 -9.67
C ARG A 520 -2.23 2.95 -10.60
N ALA A 521 -2.77 2.48 -11.72
CA ALA A 521 -3.52 3.28 -12.69
C ALA A 521 -4.79 2.51 -13.11
N PRO A 522 -5.82 2.49 -12.24
CA PRO A 522 -7.01 1.68 -12.43
C PRO A 522 -7.96 2.19 -13.52
N LEU A 523 -8.57 1.26 -14.24
CA LEU A 523 -9.60 1.48 -15.27
C LEU A 523 -9.07 2.41 -16.38
N GLY A 524 -9.81 3.47 -16.69
CA GLY A 524 -9.50 4.43 -17.74
C GLY A 524 -8.44 5.49 -17.39
N THR A 525 -7.76 5.42 -16.23
CA THR A 525 -6.80 6.47 -15.78
C THR A 525 -5.83 6.89 -16.88
N LEU A 526 -5.20 5.90 -17.53
CA LEU A 526 -4.18 6.15 -18.54
C LEU A 526 -4.74 6.94 -19.74
N SER A 527 -5.89 6.51 -20.27
CA SER A 527 -6.54 7.17 -21.41
C SER A 527 -7.02 8.58 -21.07
N GLU A 528 -7.63 8.76 -19.90
CA GLU A 528 -8.13 10.07 -19.45
C GLU A 528 -6.99 11.07 -19.23
N PHE A 529 -5.92 10.63 -18.55
CA PHE A 529 -4.76 11.47 -18.26
C PHE A 529 -4.01 11.84 -19.55
N ALA A 530 -3.78 10.87 -20.44
CA ALA A 530 -3.14 11.13 -21.74
C ALA A 530 -3.98 12.07 -22.62
N THR A 531 -5.30 11.89 -22.65
CA THR A 531 -6.22 12.77 -23.41
C THR A 531 -6.17 14.20 -22.91
N LEU A 532 -6.17 14.39 -21.58
CA LEU A 532 -6.04 15.72 -20.99
C LEU A 532 -4.70 16.36 -21.39
N VAL A 533 -3.59 15.65 -21.21
CA VAL A 533 -2.24 16.17 -21.55
C VAL A 533 -2.13 16.49 -23.03
N PHE A 534 -2.72 15.67 -23.91
CA PHE A 534 -2.79 15.94 -25.34
C PHE A 534 -3.56 17.24 -25.65
N LEU A 535 -4.77 17.41 -25.11
CA LEU A 535 -5.59 18.61 -25.32
C LEU A 535 -4.90 19.88 -24.82
N LEU A 536 -4.25 19.81 -23.66
CA LEU A 536 -3.44 20.92 -23.13
C LEU A 536 -2.27 21.24 -24.06
N SER A 537 -1.61 20.21 -24.61
CA SER A 537 -0.47 20.38 -25.52
C SER A 537 -0.88 20.96 -26.87
N ALA A 538 -2.02 20.52 -27.42
CA ALA A 538 -2.61 21.11 -28.62
C ALA A 538 -3.00 22.58 -28.39
N THR A 539 -3.65 22.87 -27.26
CA THR A 539 -4.04 24.26 -26.91
C THR A 539 -2.81 25.16 -26.75
N GLN A 540 -1.75 24.67 -26.10
CA GLN A 540 -0.46 25.37 -26.00
C GLN A 540 0.11 25.70 -27.39
N ALA A 541 0.10 24.73 -28.31
CA ALA A 541 0.62 24.90 -29.66
C ALA A 541 -0.14 25.97 -30.45
N VAL A 542 -1.47 25.98 -30.37
CA VAL A 542 -2.31 27.00 -31.03
C VAL A 542 -2.10 28.39 -30.40
N LEU A 543 -2.06 28.50 -29.06
CA LEU A 543 -1.79 29.77 -28.37
C LEU A 543 -0.45 30.40 -28.77
N GLU A 544 0.53 29.58 -29.12
CA GLU A 544 1.85 30.03 -29.58
C GLU A 544 1.95 30.25 -31.10
N GLY A 545 0.88 29.99 -31.85
CA GLY A 545 0.90 30.03 -33.32
C GLY A 545 1.77 28.96 -33.97
N LYS A 546 2.11 27.88 -33.25
CA LYS A 546 3.00 26.81 -33.71
C LYS A 546 2.22 25.54 -34.02
N LEU A 547 1.58 25.51 -35.19
CA LEU A 547 0.61 24.49 -35.60
C LEU A 547 1.21 23.14 -36.08
N GLY A 548 2.43 22.82 -35.69
CA GLY A 548 3.11 21.58 -36.08
C GLY A 548 3.05 20.50 -35.00
N PHE A 549 3.03 19.22 -35.42
CA PHE A 549 3.07 18.07 -34.50
C PHE A 549 4.25 18.15 -33.51
N ALA A 550 5.42 18.56 -33.99
CA ALA A 550 6.63 18.70 -33.18
C ALA A 550 6.42 19.58 -31.94
N ARG A 551 5.58 20.62 -32.02
CA ARG A 551 5.30 21.47 -30.85
C ARG A 551 4.44 20.73 -29.84
N VAL A 552 3.38 20.06 -30.27
CA VAL A 552 2.50 19.27 -29.41
C VAL A 552 3.30 18.19 -28.68
N ASN A 553 4.09 17.41 -29.42
CA ASN A 553 4.97 16.38 -28.86
C ASN A 553 5.92 16.97 -27.80
N LYS A 554 6.62 18.08 -28.12
CA LYS A 554 7.52 18.75 -27.16
C LYS A 554 6.82 19.22 -25.89
N VAL A 555 5.57 19.69 -25.98
CA VAL A 555 4.79 20.12 -24.81
C VAL A 555 4.38 18.91 -23.95
N MET A 556 3.95 17.81 -24.57
CA MET A 556 3.64 16.56 -23.85
C MET A 556 4.86 16.03 -23.10
N LEU A 557 6.03 16.00 -23.76
CA LEU A 557 7.29 15.56 -23.15
C LEU A 557 7.69 16.48 -21.98
N LYS A 558 7.53 17.79 -22.12
CA LYS A 558 7.79 18.74 -21.03
C LYS A 558 6.86 18.53 -19.84
N ILE A 559 5.57 18.23 -20.07
CA ILE A 559 4.64 17.88 -18.98
C ILE A 559 5.09 16.58 -18.28
N ALA A 560 5.54 15.57 -19.03
CA ALA A 560 6.09 14.35 -18.46
C ALA A 560 7.37 14.61 -17.62
N GLU A 561 8.26 15.50 -18.08
CA GLU A 561 9.43 15.92 -17.30
C GLU A 561 9.04 16.63 -15.99
N GLU A 562 8.02 17.49 -16.00
CA GLU A 562 7.55 18.17 -14.78
C GLU A 562 6.94 17.17 -13.77
N LEU A 563 6.26 16.13 -14.24
CA LEU A 563 5.80 15.03 -13.39
C LEU A 563 6.96 14.24 -12.77
N GLU A 564 8.04 13.99 -13.51
CA GLU A 564 9.24 13.34 -12.94
C GLU A 564 9.92 14.22 -11.89
N LYS A 565 10.06 15.52 -12.14
CA LYS A 565 10.61 16.49 -11.18
C LYS A 565 9.76 16.61 -9.91
N ALA A 566 8.49 16.22 -9.96
CA ALA A 566 7.63 16.17 -8.79
C ALA A 566 7.99 15.04 -7.81
N ILE A 567 8.61 13.95 -8.29
CA ILE A 567 8.85 12.73 -7.50
C ILE A 567 9.70 12.99 -6.24
N PRO A 568 10.85 13.70 -6.30
CA PRO A 568 11.62 14.00 -5.09
C PRO A 568 10.83 14.79 -4.03
N HIS A 569 9.95 15.69 -4.46
CA HIS A 569 9.10 16.51 -3.59
C HIS A 569 7.97 15.72 -2.92
N ILE A 570 7.61 14.55 -3.45
CA ILE A 570 6.67 13.63 -2.80
C ILE A 570 7.34 12.99 -1.58
N TYR A 571 8.61 12.60 -1.69
CA TYR A 571 9.33 11.95 -0.58
C TYR A 571 9.64 12.87 0.59
N THR A 572 9.80 14.19 0.35
CA THR A 572 9.98 15.16 1.45
C THR A 572 8.72 15.31 2.30
N GLN A 573 7.57 14.85 1.80
CA GLN A 573 6.26 14.95 2.46
C GLN A 573 5.68 13.58 2.82
N LYS A 574 6.53 12.54 2.92
CA LYS A 574 6.10 11.14 3.12
C LYS A 574 5.16 10.94 4.33
N GLY A 575 5.43 11.61 5.46
CA GLY A 575 4.61 11.49 6.67
C GLY A 575 3.24 12.11 6.48
N THR A 576 3.20 13.34 5.96
CA THR A 576 1.95 14.05 5.63
C THR A 576 1.10 13.26 4.63
N LEU A 577 1.71 12.65 3.61
CA LEU A 577 0.97 11.85 2.63
C LEU A 577 0.38 10.56 3.22
N GLU A 578 1.04 9.92 4.19
CA GLU A 578 0.44 8.81 4.95
C GLU A 578 -0.74 9.31 5.77
N GLU A 579 -0.58 10.41 6.52
CA GLU A 579 -1.67 11.00 7.32
C GLU A 579 -2.88 11.37 6.44
N VAL A 580 -2.67 11.85 5.21
CA VAL A 580 -3.74 12.13 4.25
C VAL A 580 -4.47 10.86 3.85
N VAL A 581 -3.75 9.79 3.49
CA VAL A 581 -4.37 8.52 3.10
C VAL A 581 -5.14 7.92 4.26
N ASP A 582 -4.56 7.94 5.46
CA ASP A 582 -5.18 7.43 6.68
C ASP A 582 -6.44 8.24 7.04
N ALA A 583 -6.40 9.57 6.93
CA ALA A 583 -7.56 10.42 7.18
C ALA A 583 -8.73 10.18 6.20
N ILE A 584 -8.43 9.85 4.93
CA ILE A 584 -9.47 9.48 3.94
C ILE A 584 -10.03 8.09 4.25
N LEU A 585 -9.18 7.12 4.60
CA LEU A 585 -9.62 5.77 4.97
C LEU A 585 -10.45 5.78 6.25
N ASP A 586 -10.08 6.59 7.24
CA ASP A 586 -10.81 6.77 8.49
C ASP A 586 -12.23 7.31 8.26
N THR A 587 -12.46 8.14 7.23
CA THR A 587 -13.80 8.59 6.84
C THR A 587 -14.74 7.43 6.50
N LYS A 588 -14.22 6.38 5.83
CA LYS A 588 -14.98 5.18 5.50
C LYS A 588 -15.48 4.48 6.76
N TRP A 589 -14.64 4.41 7.79
CA TRP A 589 -14.95 3.71 9.04
C TRP A 589 -15.89 4.53 9.95
N LYS A 590 -15.78 5.85 9.88
CA LYS A 590 -16.69 6.78 10.57
C LYS A 590 -18.07 6.92 9.91
N ALA A 591 -18.32 6.23 8.79
CA ALA A 591 -19.52 6.40 7.95
C ALA A 591 -19.79 7.88 7.62
N SER A 592 -18.73 8.62 7.30
CA SER A 592 -18.75 10.07 7.09
C SER A 592 -18.45 10.43 5.63
N ARG A 593 -18.21 11.71 5.33
CA ARG A 593 -17.97 12.19 3.96
C ARG A 593 -16.56 12.73 3.77
N VAL A 594 -16.04 12.54 2.56
CA VAL A 594 -14.82 13.22 2.08
C VAL A 594 -15.26 14.50 1.38
N VAL A 595 -15.10 15.63 2.05
CA VAL A 595 -15.57 16.91 1.56
C VAL A 595 -14.46 17.60 0.77
N LEU A 596 -14.73 17.96 -0.49
CA LEU A 596 -13.76 18.50 -1.43
C LEU A 596 -14.07 19.97 -1.74
N ASP A 597 -13.18 20.87 -1.35
CA ASP A 597 -13.23 22.30 -1.68
C ASP A 597 -12.13 22.69 -2.68
N GLY A 598 -12.49 23.55 -3.61
CA GLY A 598 -11.61 24.01 -4.68
C GLY A 598 -12.38 24.83 -5.71
N PHE A 599 -11.66 25.68 -6.45
CA PHE A 599 -12.28 26.63 -7.38
C PHE A 599 -11.68 26.55 -8.78
N GLY A 600 -12.47 26.91 -9.79
CA GLY A 600 -12.03 26.99 -11.18
C GLY A 600 -11.55 25.63 -11.73
N ARG A 601 -10.35 25.59 -12.33
CA ARG A 601 -9.77 24.35 -12.87
C ARG A 601 -9.45 23.31 -11.79
N VAL A 602 -9.13 23.75 -10.57
CA VAL A 602 -8.85 22.86 -9.44
C VAL A 602 -10.11 22.13 -8.96
N GLU A 603 -11.28 22.77 -9.02
CA GLU A 603 -12.57 22.09 -8.74
C GLU A 603 -12.78 20.89 -9.68
N ARG A 604 -12.40 21.02 -10.96
CA ARG A 604 -12.52 19.94 -11.94
C ARG A 604 -11.59 18.77 -11.61
N ILE A 605 -10.38 19.04 -11.10
CA ILE A 605 -9.46 18.01 -10.59
C ILE A 605 -10.06 17.30 -9.38
N ASN A 606 -10.63 18.05 -8.43
CA ASN A 606 -11.35 17.48 -7.29
C ASN A 606 -12.52 16.59 -7.75
N CYS A 607 -13.28 16.99 -8.78
CA CYS A 607 -14.34 16.15 -9.34
C CYS A 607 -13.81 14.83 -9.92
N MET A 608 -12.64 14.84 -10.57
CA MET A 608 -12.02 13.59 -11.05
C MET A 608 -11.69 12.68 -9.87
N PHE A 609 -11.09 13.22 -8.81
CA PHE A 609 -10.77 12.46 -7.60
C PHE A 609 -12.03 11.94 -6.89
N ALA A 610 -13.07 12.77 -6.74
CA ALA A 610 -14.37 12.37 -6.21
C ALA A 610 -14.98 11.20 -6.98
N ALA A 611 -14.99 11.29 -8.32
CA ALA A 611 -15.49 10.23 -9.19
C ALA A 611 -14.71 8.91 -9.05
N ARG A 612 -13.51 8.96 -8.46
CA ARG A 612 -12.71 7.79 -8.14
C ARG A 612 -13.02 7.26 -6.74
N LEU A 613 -13.12 8.14 -5.75
CA LEU A 613 -13.46 7.78 -4.38
C LEU A 613 -14.82 7.07 -4.28
N ILE A 614 -15.83 7.52 -5.05
CA ILE A 614 -17.17 6.91 -5.04
C ILE A 614 -17.18 5.46 -5.54
N GLN A 615 -16.15 5.02 -6.26
CA GLN A 615 -16.02 3.62 -6.71
C GLN A 615 -15.61 2.68 -5.58
N VAL A 616 -15.23 3.21 -4.42
CA VAL A 616 -14.87 2.45 -3.23
C VAL A 616 -16.06 2.50 -2.27
N TYR A 617 -16.67 1.35 -2.03
CA TYR A 617 -17.80 1.22 -1.09
C TYR A 617 -17.50 1.92 0.24
N GLY A 618 -18.43 2.73 0.75
CA GLY A 618 -18.31 3.45 2.01
C GLY A 618 -17.46 4.73 1.99
N LEU A 619 -16.85 5.11 0.85
CA LEU A 619 -16.29 6.46 0.67
C LEU A 619 -17.31 7.34 -0.06
N ASN A 620 -17.81 8.35 0.64
CA ASN A 620 -18.85 9.25 0.14
C ASN A 620 -18.28 10.66 -0.11
N PRO A 621 -17.81 10.97 -1.33
CA PRO A 621 -17.28 12.29 -1.64
C PRO A 621 -18.39 13.34 -1.77
N MET A 622 -18.17 14.53 -1.25
CA MET A 622 -19.07 15.68 -1.40
C MET A 622 -18.30 16.91 -1.91
N MET A 623 -18.73 17.48 -3.02
CA MET A 623 -18.15 18.73 -3.52
C MET A 623 -18.75 19.93 -2.78
N LEU A 624 -17.90 20.80 -2.21
CA LEU A 624 -18.32 22.11 -1.72
C LEU A 624 -18.46 23.08 -2.90
N ARG A 625 -19.63 23.72 -3.02
CA ARG A 625 -19.89 24.77 -4.03
C ARG A 625 -20.52 25.98 -3.35
N GLY A 626 -19.86 27.13 -3.36
CA GLY A 626 -20.37 28.37 -2.73
C GLY A 626 -20.22 28.40 -1.19
N ASP A 627 -20.97 29.28 -0.50
CA ASP A 627 -20.92 29.47 0.97
C ASP A 627 -21.64 28.35 1.76
N ILE A 628 -21.36 27.08 1.41
CA ILE A 628 -22.00 25.86 1.94
C ILE A 628 -21.24 25.27 3.14
N ASN A 629 -20.32 26.01 3.76
CA ASN A 629 -19.50 25.54 4.88
C ASN A 629 -20.35 24.91 6.02
N ALA A 630 -21.58 25.40 6.25
CA ALA A 630 -22.54 24.85 7.21
C ALA A 630 -22.84 23.35 7.02
N LYS A 631 -22.69 22.80 5.81
CA LYS A 631 -22.91 21.36 5.54
C LYS A 631 -21.78 20.48 6.05
N ILE A 632 -20.64 21.02 6.48
CA ILE A 632 -19.52 20.24 7.05
C ILE A 632 -19.90 19.73 8.44
N ARG A 633 -19.69 18.44 8.69
CA ARG A 633 -19.92 17.75 9.98
C ARG A 633 -18.59 17.52 10.68
N SER A 634 -18.61 17.41 12.01
CA SER A 634 -17.41 17.19 12.86
C SER A 634 -16.69 15.84 12.64
N LEU A 635 -17.27 14.93 11.86
CA LEU A 635 -16.65 13.66 11.48
C LEU A 635 -16.17 13.63 10.02
N ASP A 636 -16.41 14.69 9.25
CA ASP A 636 -16.02 14.74 7.83
C ASP A 636 -14.50 14.90 7.69
N THR A 637 -13.92 14.31 6.66
CA THR A 637 -12.56 14.63 6.21
C THR A 637 -12.65 15.70 5.15
N VAL A 638 -12.05 16.88 5.40
CA VAL A 638 -12.14 18.03 4.49
C VAL A 638 -10.82 18.22 3.75
N ILE A 639 -10.88 18.19 2.42
CA ILE A 639 -9.77 18.40 1.49
C ILE A 639 -10.00 19.70 0.75
N ILE A 640 -9.07 20.64 0.90
CA ILE A 640 -9.08 21.97 0.29
C ILE A 640 -7.94 22.05 -0.72
N SER A 641 -8.23 22.47 -1.95
CA SER A 641 -7.23 22.53 -3.02
C SER A 641 -7.16 23.93 -3.65
N SER A 642 -5.98 24.55 -3.57
CA SER A 642 -5.70 25.89 -4.12
C SER A 642 -4.22 26.04 -4.47
N LEU A 643 -3.88 25.83 -5.75
CA LEU A 643 -2.48 25.81 -6.21
C LEU A 643 -1.79 27.18 -6.14
N SER A 644 -2.52 28.27 -6.40
CA SER A 644 -2.00 29.62 -6.17
C SER A 644 -1.83 29.92 -4.68
N GLY A 645 -2.70 29.33 -3.83
CA GLY A 645 -2.72 29.57 -2.39
C GLY A 645 -3.23 30.96 -2.00
N GLU A 646 -4.04 31.59 -2.85
CA GLU A 646 -4.43 33.01 -2.74
C GLU A 646 -5.95 33.23 -2.62
N ILE A 647 -6.74 32.15 -2.69
CA ILE A 647 -8.20 32.25 -2.81
C ILE A 647 -8.84 32.44 -1.42
N ALA A 648 -9.43 33.62 -1.19
CA ALA A 648 -10.05 34.02 0.08
C ALA A 648 -11.06 33.00 0.62
N GLN A 649 -11.90 32.45 -0.26
CA GLN A 649 -12.94 31.48 0.10
C GLN A 649 -12.38 30.22 0.78
N THR A 650 -11.23 29.73 0.30
CA THR A 650 -10.60 28.52 0.88
C THR A 650 -10.16 28.74 2.32
N PHE A 651 -9.76 29.96 2.68
CA PHE A 651 -9.41 30.31 4.07
C PHE A 651 -10.64 30.38 4.98
N LYS A 652 -11.79 30.80 4.46
CA LYS A 652 -13.05 30.73 5.20
C LYS A 652 -13.40 29.28 5.54
N THR A 653 -13.22 28.36 4.60
CA THR A 653 -13.45 26.93 4.83
C THR A 653 -12.47 26.35 5.87
N VAL A 654 -11.18 26.74 5.82
CA VAL A 654 -10.22 26.37 6.88
C VAL A 654 -10.69 26.86 8.25
N THR A 655 -11.01 28.15 8.37
CA THR A 655 -11.45 28.76 9.64
C THR A 655 -12.71 28.08 10.17
N HIS A 656 -13.69 27.78 9.31
CA HIS A 656 -14.89 27.05 9.70
C HIS A 656 -14.58 25.63 10.21
N CYS A 657 -13.73 24.89 9.49
CA CYS A 657 -13.32 23.54 9.90
C CYS A 657 -12.69 23.54 11.31
N ILE A 658 -11.77 24.48 11.54
CA ILE A 658 -11.00 24.51 12.78
C ILE A 658 -11.84 25.07 13.94
N LYS A 659 -12.44 26.25 13.77
CA LYS A 659 -13.11 26.98 14.86
C LYS A 659 -14.49 26.44 15.18
N GLU A 660 -15.25 26.02 14.17
CA GLU A 660 -16.65 25.62 14.36
C GLU A 660 -16.84 24.11 14.39
N LYS A 661 -15.94 23.33 13.76
CA LYS A 661 -16.08 21.87 13.64
C LYS A 661 -15.02 21.07 14.38
N GLY A 662 -13.96 21.71 14.89
CA GLY A 662 -12.85 21.02 15.57
C GLY A 662 -12.06 20.07 14.66
N LEU A 663 -12.09 20.30 13.35
CA LEU A 663 -11.43 19.48 12.33
C LEU A 663 -10.05 20.03 11.98
N THR A 664 -9.13 19.12 11.64
CA THR A 664 -7.87 19.48 10.95
C THR A 664 -8.06 19.26 9.45
N PRO A 665 -8.27 20.31 8.64
CA PRO A 665 -8.45 20.16 7.20
C PRO A 665 -7.13 19.80 6.51
N ILE A 666 -7.23 19.12 5.38
CA ILE A 666 -6.13 18.80 4.48
C ILE A 666 -6.06 19.90 3.41
N TYR A 667 -4.89 20.48 3.16
CA TYR A 667 -4.75 21.59 2.21
C TYR A 667 -3.67 21.31 1.17
N PHE A 668 -4.08 21.18 -0.09
CA PHE A 668 -3.20 21.04 -1.25
C PHE A 668 -2.92 22.43 -1.86
N THR A 669 -1.66 22.85 -1.87
CA THR A 669 -1.25 24.15 -2.46
C THR A 669 0.06 24.04 -3.22
N GLY A 670 0.36 24.94 -4.16
CA GLY A 670 1.62 24.88 -4.90
C GLY A 670 2.84 25.24 -4.05
N LEU A 671 4.06 24.88 -4.47
CA LEU A 671 5.31 25.27 -3.80
C LEU A 671 5.55 26.78 -3.76
N GLY A 672 6.11 27.30 -2.65
CA GLY A 672 6.53 28.70 -2.49
C GLY A 672 5.93 29.38 -1.25
N ASP A 673 5.96 30.71 -1.21
CA ASP A 673 5.46 31.53 -0.10
C ASP A 673 4.11 32.19 -0.40
N SER A 674 3.15 31.39 -0.85
CA SER A 674 1.75 31.84 -0.97
C SER A 674 1.13 32.04 0.41
N PRO A 675 0.03 32.83 0.54
CA PRO A 675 -0.72 32.91 1.79
C PRO A 675 -1.05 31.53 2.38
N ALA A 676 -1.55 30.59 1.57
CA ALA A 676 -1.78 29.21 2.03
C ALA A 676 -0.51 28.50 2.51
N GLY A 677 0.62 28.70 1.83
CA GLY A 677 1.92 28.18 2.29
C GLY A 677 2.35 28.78 3.64
N GLN A 678 2.09 30.07 3.86
CA GLN A 678 2.32 30.72 5.15
C GLN A 678 1.40 30.17 6.24
N LEU A 679 0.12 29.89 5.95
CA LEU A 679 -0.79 29.23 6.90
C LEU A 679 -0.27 27.87 7.33
N ILE A 680 0.16 27.04 6.38
CA ILE A 680 0.69 25.70 6.65
C ILE A 680 1.94 25.77 7.55
N ARG A 681 2.83 26.73 7.32
CA ARG A 681 4.10 26.85 8.07
C ARG A 681 3.94 27.55 9.42
N LYS A 682 3.17 28.63 9.46
CA LYS A 682 3.06 29.54 10.62
C LYS A 682 1.81 29.28 11.46
N GLY A 683 0.89 28.44 10.97
CA GLY A 683 -0.40 28.18 11.62
C GLY A 683 -1.36 29.37 11.61
N ARG A 684 -1.03 30.48 10.94
CA ARG A 684 -1.91 31.66 10.83
C ARG A 684 -1.56 32.56 9.63
N ILE A 685 -2.56 33.26 9.11
CA ILE A 685 -2.42 34.36 8.15
C ILE A 685 -3.12 35.60 8.72
N VAL A 686 -2.40 36.72 8.72
CA VAL A 686 -2.93 38.05 9.06
C VAL A 686 -2.78 38.95 7.83
N ASP A 687 -3.86 39.63 7.44
CA ASP A 687 -3.88 40.61 6.35
C ASP A 687 -4.58 41.88 6.83
N LYS A 688 -3.97 43.06 6.62
CA LYS A 688 -4.48 44.38 7.05
C LYS A 688 -5.04 44.39 8.49
N ASP A 689 -4.24 43.92 9.45
CA ASP A 689 -4.58 43.83 10.88
C ASP A 689 -5.77 42.90 11.24
N GLN A 690 -6.27 42.10 10.28
CA GLN A 690 -7.32 41.10 10.49
C GLN A 690 -6.76 39.67 10.35
N VAL A 691 -7.14 38.77 11.27
CA VAL A 691 -6.84 37.33 11.14
C VAL A 691 -7.76 36.71 10.10
N ILE A 692 -7.18 36.21 9.00
CA ILE A 692 -7.93 35.63 7.89
C ILE A 692 -8.18 34.13 8.10
N ALA A 693 -7.16 33.43 8.62
CA ALA A 693 -7.25 32.02 9.00
C ALA A 693 -6.19 31.70 10.05
N GLU A 694 -6.52 30.81 10.99
CA GLU A 694 -5.59 30.32 12.01
C GLU A 694 -5.93 28.88 12.43
N GLY A 695 -4.89 28.14 12.79
CA GLY A 695 -4.93 26.77 13.31
C GLY A 695 -4.13 25.76 12.49
N LYS A 696 -4.18 24.50 12.95
CA LYS A 696 -3.42 23.39 12.35
C LYS A 696 -4.10 22.92 11.07
N VAL A 697 -3.30 22.73 10.01
CA VAL A 697 -3.72 22.23 8.71
C VAL A 697 -2.75 21.15 8.27
N LEU A 698 -3.24 20.05 7.68
CA LEU A 698 -2.38 19.05 7.07
C LEU A 698 -2.03 19.49 5.63
N GLY A 699 -0.91 20.19 5.49
CA GLY A 699 -0.52 20.84 4.24
C GLY A 699 0.29 19.96 3.30
N VAL A 700 -0.15 19.79 2.05
CA VAL A 700 0.58 19.12 0.98
C VAL A 700 0.96 20.12 -0.10
N PHE A 701 2.26 20.28 -0.33
CA PHE A 701 2.83 21.14 -1.36
C PHE A 701 2.96 20.41 -2.69
N ILE A 702 2.44 21.03 -3.74
CA ILE A 702 2.41 20.53 -5.10
C ILE A 702 3.50 21.24 -5.93
N PRO A 703 4.49 20.51 -6.46
CA PRO A 703 5.49 21.10 -7.34
C PRO A 703 4.92 21.44 -8.71
N GLY A 704 5.66 22.25 -9.46
CA GLY A 704 5.28 22.73 -10.78
C GLY A 704 4.99 24.24 -10.80
N THR A 705 4.94 24.78 -12.01
CA THR A 705 4.63 26.18 -12.25
C THR A 705 3.17 26.48 -11.95
N VAL A 706 2.91 27.62 -11.31
CA VAL A 706 1.57 28.17 -11.09
C VAL A 706 1.64 29.69 -11.00
N ALA A 707 0.71 30.37 -11.68
CA ALA A 707 0.66 31.83 -11.64
C ALA A 707 0.20 32.35 -10.27
N ARG A 708 0.92 33.35 -9.73
CA ARG A 708 0.66 33.96 -8.42
C ARG A 708 0.73 35.48 -8.45
N ARG A 709 0.16 36.10 -7.42
CA ARG A 709 0.18 37.53 -7.10
C ARG A 709 0.83 37.83 -5.75
N GLY A 710 0.95 36.85 -4.87
CA GLY A 710 1.48 37.01 -3.51
C GLY A 710 0.50 37.66 -2.52
N ARG A 711 -0.78 37.87 -2.88
CA ARG A 711 -1.80 38.41 -1.98
C ARG A 711 -3.12 37.66 -2.06
N ILE A 712 -3.92 37.76 -1.01
CA ILE A 712 -5.26 37.17 -0.95
C ILE A 712 -6.19 37.93 -1.90
N VAL A 713 -7.00 37.18 -2.66
CA VAL A 713 -8.00 37.70 -3.60
C VAL A 713 -9.26 36.85 -3.54
N SER A 714 -10.42 37.45 -3.84
CA SER A 714 -11.64 36.67 -4.05
C SER A 714 -11.55 35.84 -5.34
N PHE A 715 -12.25 34.72 -5.41
CA PHE A 715 -12.33 33.94 -6.64
C PHE A 715 -12.86 34.77 -7.83
N SER A 716 -13.86 35.63 -7.62
CA SER A 716 -14.40 36.51 -8.67
C SER A 716 -13.34 37.49 -9.19
N GLU A 717 -12.60 38.16 -8.30
CA GLU A 717 -11.48 39.03 -8.69
C GLU A 717 -10.42 38.26 -9.48
N ARG A 718 -10.13 37.02 -9.07
CA ARG A 718 -9.16 36.16 -9.76
C ARG A 718 -9.59 35.89 -11.20
N GLN A 719 -10.86 35.57 -11.44
CA GLN A 719 -11.38 35.29 -12.78
C GLN A 719 -11.24 36.51 -13.71
N PHE A 720 -11.59 37.71 -13.24
CA PHE A 720 -11.51 38.94 -14.04
C PHE A 720 -10.10 39.27 -14.54
N VAL A 721 -9.06 38.80 -13.86
CA VAL A 721 -7.69 39.05 -14.29
C VAL A 721 -7.06 37.87 -15.01
N GLU A 722 -7.51 36.64 -14.74
CA GLU A 722 -7.12 35.50 -15.57
C GLU A 722 -7.56 35.64 -17.04
N THR A 723 -8.69 36.32 -17.30
CA THR A 723 -9.15 36.61 -18.67
C THR A 723 -8.25 37.62 -19.40
N LYS A 724 -7.55 38.49 -18.67
CA LYS A 724 -6.64 39.51 -19.25
C LYS A 724 -5.20 39.02 -19.45
N LYS A 725 -4.80 37.90 -18.80
CA LYS A 725 -3.43 37.37 -18.90
C LYS A 725 -3.27 36.39 -20.05
N LYS A 726 -2.18 36.56 -20.83
CA LYS A 726 -1.65 35.56 -21.77
C LYS A 726 -0.91 34.45 -21.03
N ILE A 727 -1.61 33.67 -20.20
CA ILE A 727 -1.05 32.43 -19.62
C ILE A 727 -1.38 31.24 -20.52
N THR A 728 -0.47 30.29 -20.55
CA THR A 728 -0.54 29.05 -21.33
C THR A 728 -0.58 27.82 -20.41
N PRO A 729 -0.99 26.65 -20.90
CA PRO A 729 -0.96 25.41 -20.11
C PRO A 729 0.39 25.12 -19.43
N LEU A 730 1.52 25.37 -20.10
CA LEU A 730 2.86 25.17 -19.52
C LEU A 730 3.20 26.13 -18.36
N ASP A 731 2.48 27.23 -18.22
CA ASP A 731 2.64 28.15 -17.09
C ASP A 731 1.96 27.63 -15.81
N ASN A 732 1.16 26.55 -15.90
CA ASN A 732 0.37 25.99 -14.79
C ASN A 732 0.49 24.47 -14.69
N THR A 733 1.71 23.93 -14.78
CA THR A 733 1.97 22.48 -14.73
C THR A 733 1.59 21.83 -13.40
N ALA A 734 1.51 22.60 -12.31
CA ALA A 734 1.05 22.12 -11.00
C ALA A 734 -0.37 21.51 -11.03
N GLU A 735 -1.22 21.91 -11.99
CA GLU A 735 -2.55 21.35 -12.17
C GLU A 735 -2.49 19.86 -12.58
N VAL A 736 -1.60 19.52 -13.51
CA VAL A 736 -1.40 18.14 -13.97
C VAL A 736 -0.73 17.30 -12.89
N VAL A 737 0.21 17.89 -12.14
CA VAL A 737 0.88 17.23 -11.01
C VAL A 737 -0.11 16.89 -9.88
N LEU A 738 -1.00 17.82 -9.51
CA LEU A 738 -2.03 17.57 -8.50
C LEU A 738 -2.92 16.39 -8.90
N LEU A 739 -3.39 16.36 -10.16
CA LEU A 739 -4.19 15.25 -10.67
C LEU A 739 -3.43 13.92 -10.57
N ALA A 740 -2.14 13.89 -10.93
CA ALA A 740 -1.32 12.69 -10.84
C ALA A 740 -1.16 12.20 -9.39
N ILE A 741 -0.96 13.12 -8.44
CA ILE A 741 -0.88 12.81 -7.01
C ILE A 741 -2.21 12.26 -6.49
N PHE A 742 -3.35 12.81 -6.92
CA PHE A 742 -4.67 12.27 -6.56
C PHE A 742 -4.89 10.84 -7.09
N GLU A 743 -4.47 10.53 -8.32
CA GLU A 743 -4.49 9.15 -8.80
C GLU A 743 -3.57 8.24 -7.94
N GLY A 744 -2.41 8.74 -7.51
CA GLY A 744 -1.52 8.04 -6.59
C GLY A 744 -2.12 7.81 -5.20
N ILE A 745 -2.78 8.81 -4.62
CA ILE A 745 -3.49 8.68 -3.33
C ILE A 745 -4.60 7.64 -3.45
N PHE A 746 -5.34 7.62 -4.57
CA PHE A 746 -6.33 6.59 -4.80
C PHE A 746 -5.71 5.20 -4.92
N ALA A 747 -4.57 5.06 -5.61
CA ALA A 747 -3.82 3.80 -5.66
C ALA A 747 -3.36 3.34 -4.27
N CYS A 748 -3.02 4.28 -3.36
CA CYS A 748 -2.75 3.98 -1.96
C CYS A 748 -3.99 3.41 -1.28
N ILE A 749 -5.16 4.06 -1.42
CA ILE A 749 -6.43 3.61 -0.85
C ILE A 749 -6.75 2.19 -1.33
N MET A 750 -6.66 1.92 -2.64
CA MET A 750 -6.83 0.58 -3.19
C MET A 750 -5.86 -0.42 -2.57
N ASN A 751 -4.58 -0.07 -2.47
CA ASN A 751 -3.57 -0.95 -1.90
C ASN A 751 -3.81 -1.27 -0.42
N ARG A 752 -4.20 -0.28 0.38
CA ARG A 752 -4.48 -0.41 1.82
C ARG A 752 -5.71 -1.28 2.08
N LEU A 753 -6.73 -1.16 1.23
CA LEU A 753 -7.93 -2.00 1.27
C LEU A 753 -7.72 -3.37 0.59
N GLY A 754 -6.61 -3.57 -0.13
CA GLY A 754 -6.37 -4.79 -0.90
C GLY A 754 -7.31 -4.93 -2.11
N LEU A 755 -7.82 -3.81 -2.61
CA LEU A 755 -8.70 -3.77 -3.78
C LEU A 755 -7.89 -4.00 -5.06
N LYS A 756 -8.45 -4.81 -5.94
CA LYS A 756 -8.02 -4.97 -7.32
C LYS A 756 -8.87 -4.08 -8.21
N GLU A 757 -8.40 -3.86 -9.44
CA GLU A 757 -9.14 -3.10 -10.44
C GLU A 757 -10.58 -3.61 -10.64
N ARG A 758 -10.79 -4.93 -10.57
CA ARG A 758 -12.12 -5.56 -10.68
C ARG A 758 -13.09 -5.22 -9.57
N ASN A 759 -12.59 -4.75 -8.42
CA ASN A 759 -13.45 -4.35 -7.33
C ASN A 759 -14.09 -2.97 -7.56
N LEU A 760 -13.68 -2.24 -8.60
CA LEU A 760 -14.18 -0.90 -8.92
C LEU A 760 -15.39 -0.91 -9.87
N GLU A 761 -15.79 -2.07 -10.39
CA GLU A 761 -16.93 -2.20 -11.31
C GLU A 761 -18.28 -2.24 -10.62
N HIS A 762 -18.34 -2.70 -9.37
CA HIS A 762 -19.59 -2.92 -8.63
C HIS A 762 -20.02 -1.74 -7.74
N ALA A 763 -19.51 -0.54 -7.98
CA ALA A 763 -20.21 0.65 -7.50
C ALA A 763 -21.41 0.88 -8.43
N GLU A 764 -22.41 0.01 -8.30
CA GLU A 764 -23.78 0.34 -8.69
C GLU A 764 -24.11 1.64 -7.95
N LEU A 765 -24.12 2.73 -8.73
CA LEU A 765 -24.76 3.98 -8.32
C LEU A 765 -26.27 3.69 -8.34
N GLU A 766 -26.76 3.06 -7.28
CA GLU A 766 -28.14 3.24 -6.83
C GLU A 766 -28.28 4.59 -6.11
#